data_AF-J8HSS3-F1
#
_entry.id   AF-J8HSS3-F1
#
_cell.length_a   1.000
_cell.length_b   1.000
_cell.length_c   1.000
_cell.angle_alpha   90.00
_cell.angle_beta   90.00
_cell.angle_gamma   90.00
#
_symmetry.space_group_name_H-M   'P 1'
#
loop_
_entity.id
_entity.type
_entity.pdbx_description
1 polymer ?
#
loop_
_entity_poly.entity_id
_entity_poly.type
_entity_poly.pdbx_seq_one_letter_code
_entity_poly.pdbx_strand_id
1 'polypeptide(L)'
;MERTALRKVKGLIGLLMVFVLAFVSLPWSTSVKAEEKKQEKAPSEKKIVFPVVSDVHIKDSGTDDTFRWKRAIEQFNTLAPKQDAFVIVGDFTDSGSVKQYDRFMQVYNENANKDAVRMNSLGNHDYWNGLSVEGAQKRFLEKTGMESVYYHKVVKGYHFLVMSPEDGTTHGYYSDKQINWLKEEMAKAQKDDPEKPIFVFLHQHIKDTVYGSQEWGTKDSAKINAVLKEYPQVITFSGHSHYPLDDPRSIHQKDFTSVGTSSVSYMEVEGGKVQGNIPSGASTLSQGLLVEVDDKEVTINRRDFHTNSWTGEPWKIKLPSKKETFTHVEDRDKEKPYFAKDAKLAVSNVTENAATVTFPQALDNLLVHSYRLQAKDKQTGEIKNKLLAFSEFYRDPVPKALTFTLAGLDGGKSYTLEVVAIDSFGNESEQPLTAEITTKKDNIDPNVKVPKADVFDVNFLDGTFKDNSPFGTKGDVKGNVSIEYDKALKTNVMKLNGKANTFGYLPFSATQKEKVANSFTLETVFSMNEIRGQGILQNTESGGIGFESTGSGYVELWAHIGGSYKRVGVQLEANKTYHLTGTYNGSEVAIYVDGKKVNSQPAQGKVYHPNVPFALGADPDSNGNGGIPLNGQIALAKLYSKALSSSEVLAAYNEFSNRTKLEQVNALYEESGKVKEVLAGTYEFGEKPSQYSQAAFNELKRSYDNAKKVFENIASTGEQIVQTYNELKTANQTFVQSKVAEEQPKTPKEKLQVNIESAKAVVKKAQAANVTDGSVRSLSQKITVAEAVVKDVKVKDAQVETMNRTLEYAISLVEKSINK
;
A
#
# COMPACT_ATOMS: atom_id res chain seq x y z
N MET A 1 -66.60 -33.55 12.57
CA MET A 1 -67.92 -32.90 12.74
C MET A 1 -67.91 -31.67 11.84
N GLU A 2 -68.31 -31.86 10.57
CA GLU A 2 -69.57 -31.36 9.98
C GLU A 2 -69.54 -29.84 9.73
N ARG A 3 -69.32 -29.38 8.49
CA ARG A 3 -70.28 -29.25 7.37
C ARG A 3 -71.48 -28.36 7.68
N THR A 4 -71.60 -27.25 6.96
CA THR A 4 -72.75 -27.08 6.05
C THR A 4 -72.42 -26.14 4.89
N ALA A 5 -72.70 -26.62 3.69
CA ALA A 5 -72.73 -25.91 2.42
C ALA A 5 -74.20 -25.66 2.03
N LEU A 6 -74.40 -24.92 0.93
CA LEU A 6 -75.47 -24.99 -0.10
C LEU A 6 -75.74 -23.56 -0.62
N ARG A 7 -75.90 -23.22 -1.91
CA ARG A 7 -76.24 -23.96 -3.16
C ARG A 7 -75.94 -23.02 -4.36
N LYS A 8 -75.26 -23.47 -5.44
CA LYS A 8 -75.78 -23.87 -6.81
C LYS A 8 -76.16 -22.68 -7.73
N VAL A 9 -75.92 -22.62 -9.06
CA VAL A 9 -75.66 -23.64 -10.11
C VAL A 9 -75.17 -22.99 -11.46
N LYS A 10 -74.24 -23.69 -12.14
CA LYS A 10 -73.93 -23.91 -13.59
C LYS A 10 -74.14 -22.84 -14.68
N GLY A 11 -73.11 -22.71 -15.55
CA GLY A 11 -73.13 -23.33 -16.90
C GLY A 11 -73.08 -22.42 -18.15
N LEU A 12 -71.99 -22.56 -18.92
CA LEU A 12 -71.68 -22.08 -20.28
C LEU A 12 -72.85 -22.03 -21.30
N ILE A 13 -72.79 -21.09 -22.27
CA ILE A 13 -72.86 -21.32 -23.74
C ILE A 13 -72.45 -20.04 -24.52
N GLY A 14 -71.45 -20.19 -25.39
CA GLY A 14 -71.47 -19.82 -26.82
C GLY A 14 -71.69 -18.38 -27.31
N LEU A 15 -70.58 -17.77 -27.78
CA LEU A 15 -70.36 -17.21 -29.13
C LEU A 15 -71.27 -16.09 -29.72
N LEU A 16 -70.58 -14.98 -30.05
CA LEU A 16 -70.65 -14.19 -31.30
C LEU A 16 -71.75 -13.14 -31.54
N MET A 17 -71.26 -11.89 -31.66
CA MET A 17 -71.38 -11.00 -32.84
C MET A 17 -72.33 -9.77 -32.83
N VAL A 18 -71.72 -8.64 -33.25
CA VAL A 18 -72.25 -7.44 -33.96
C VAL A 18 -72.57 -6.15 -33.17
N PHE A 19 -71.59 -5.23 -33.20
CA PHE A 19 -71.60 -3.82 -33.65
C PHE A 19 -72.80 -2.87 -33.36
N VAL A 20 -72.51 -1.67 -32.80
CA VAL A 20 -72.49 -0.34 -33.49
C VAL A 20 -72.55 0.83 -32.48
N LEU A 21 -71.54 1.71 -32.58
CA LEU A 21 -71.45 3.18 -32.36
C LEU A 21 -72.40 3.93 -31.41
N ALA A 22 -71.81 4.72 -30.50
CA ALA A 22 -71.66 6.19 -30.61
C ALA A 22 -71.67 6.84 -29.22
N PHE A 23 -70.66 7.67 -28.89
CA PHE A 23 -70.91 8.89 -28.12
C PHE A 23 -69.88 9.97 -28.46
N VAL A 24 -70.44 11.17 -28.56
CA VAL A 24 -69.94 12.40 -29.15
C VAL A 24 -69.00 13.14 -28.21
N SER A 25 -67.92 13.69 -28.75
CA SER A 25 -67.05 14.69 -28.11
C SER A 25 -67.26 16.05 -28.77
N LEU A 26 -67.14 17.13 -27.99
CA LEU A 26 -66.84 18.51 -28.42
C LEU A 26 -66.63 19.41 -27.16
N PRO A 27 -65.92 20.56 -27.21
CA PRO A 27 -64.48 20.62 -26.89
C PRO A 27 -64.12 21.73 -25.88
N TRP A 28 -62.88 21.71 -25.36
CA TRP A 28 -62.22 22.91 -24.83
C TRP A 28 -60.82 23.04 -25.43
N SER A 29 -60.51 24.26 -25.87
CA SER A 29 -59.34 24.70 -26.62
C SER A 29 -58.18 25.07 -25.70
N THR A 30 -56.98 24.54 -25.97
CA THR A 30 -55.70 25.18 -25.64
C THR A 30 -54.82 25.18 -26.87
N SER A 31 -54.36 26.38 -27.23
CA SER A 31 -53.55 26.70 -28.40
C SER A 31 -52.17 26.05 -28.31
N VAL A 32 -51.97 24.92 -28.99
CA VAL A 32 -50.66 24.37 -29.30
C VAL A 32 -50.21 25.00 -30.62
N LYS A 33 -49.10 25.75 -30.60
CA LYS A 33 -48.38 26.13 -31.82
C LYS A 33 -48.04 24.83 -32.55
N ALA A 34 -48.54 24.69 -33.77
CA ALA A 34 -48.19 23.60 -34.66
C ALA A 34 -46.68 23.61 -34.90
N GLU A 35 -45.98 22.65 -34.31
CA GLU A 35 -44.65 22.25 -34.76
C GLU A 35 -44.84 21.62 -36.15
N GLU A 36 -44.23 22.22 -37.17
CA GLU A 36 -44.12 21.61 -38.49
C GLU A 36 -43.53 20.21 -38.32
N LYS A 37 -44.32 19.18 -38.64
CA LYS A 37 -43.82 17.82 -38.84
C LYS A 37 -42.73 17.88 -39.90
N LYS A 38 -41.46 17.83 -39.46
CA LYS A 38 -40.34 17.47 -40.33
C LYS A 38 -40.69 16.11 -40.95
N GLN A 39 -40.96 16.15 -42.25
CA GLN A 39 -41.17 14.98 -43.07
C GLN A 39 -39.88 14.14 -42.99
N GLU A 40 -39.94 13.03 -42.26
CA GLU A 40 -38.84 12.08 -42.14
C GLU A 40 -38.55 11.56 -43.55
N LYS A 41 -37.38 11.91 -44.10
CA LYS A 41 -36.92 11.37 -45.38
C LYS A 41 -36.86 9.85 -45.27
N ALA A 42 -37.31 9.16 -46.31
CA ALA A 42 -37.14 7.71 -46.41
C ALA A 42 -35.68 7.33 -46.10
N PRO A 43 -35.43 6.28 -45.29
CA PRO A 43 -34.08 5.87 -44.94
C PRO A 43 -33.29 5.57 -46.22
N SER A 44 -32.06 6.10 -46.29
CA SER A 44 -31.11 5.81 -47.36
C SER A 44 -30.85 4.31 -47.45
N GLU A 45 -30.68 3.80 -48.67
CA GLU A 45 -30.34 2.41 -48.90
C GLU A 45 -28.93 2.12 -48.34
N LYS A 46 -28.85 1.20 -47.38
CA LYS A 46 -27.58 0.76 -46.78
C LYS A 46 -26.77 -0.04 -47.81
N LYS A 47 -25.54 0.41 -48.07
CA LYS A 47 -24.61 -0.19 -49.05
C LYS A 47 -23.75 -1.31 -48.43
N ILE A 48 -23.34 -1.12 -47.18
CA ILE A 48 -22.67 -2.17 -46.40
C ILE A 48 -23.13 -2.14 -44.94
N VAL A 49 -23.29 -3.32 -44.33
CA VAL A 49 -23.64 -3.48 -42.90
C VAL A 49 -22.78 -4.56 -42.27
N PHE A 50 -22.07 -4.25 -41.18
CA PHE A 50 -21.21 -5.23 -40.52
C PHE A 50 -21.04 -4.98 -39.01
N PRO A 51 -21.13 -6.03 -38.16
CA PRO A 51 -20.72 -5.96 -36.78
C PRO A 51 -19.19 -5.95 -36.61
N VAL A 52 -18.73 -5.30 -35.54
CA VAL A 52 -17.33 -5.30 -35.10
C VAL A 52 -17.27 -5.53 -33.59
N VAL A 53 -16.46 -6.49 -33.16
CA VAL A 53 -16.24 -6.86 -31.75
C VAL A 53 -14.78 -7.22 -31.51
N SER A 54 -14.36 -7.28 -30.26
CA SER A 54 -13.04 -7.75 -29.83
C SER A 54 -13.12 -8.36 -28.43
N ASP A 55 -12.00 -8.91 -27.95
CA ASP A 55 -11.78 -9.24 -26.54
C ASP A 55 -12.89 -10.15 -25.99
N VAL A 56 -13.02 -11.32 -26.61
CA VAL A 56 -14.03 -12.33 -26.24
C VAL A 56 -13.54 -13.20 -25.08
N HIS A 57 -12.22 -13.43 -24.97
CA HIS A 57 -11.57 -14.16 -23.88
C HIS A 57 -12.26 -15.48 -23.50
N ILE A 58 -12.48 -16.35 -24.48
CA ILE A 58 -12.95 -17.71 -24.18
C ILE A 58 -11.89 -18.43 -23.34
N LYS A 59 -12.32 -18.99 -22.22
CA LYS A 59 -11.49 -19.74 -21.25
C LYS A 59 -11.51 -21.23 -21.57
N ASP A 60 -10.77 -22.05 -20.82
CA ASP A 60 -10.80 -23.51 -21.02
C ASP A 60 -12.08 -24.17 -20.48
N SER A 61 -12.80 -23.50 -19.58
CA SER A 61 -13.99 -24.01 -18.91
C SER A 61 -14.90 -22.86 -18.47
N GLY A 62 -16.06 -23.21 -17.92
CA GLY A 62 -17.12 -22.25 -17.59
C GLY A 62 -18.12 -22.08 -18.72
N THR A 63 -19.11 -21.23 -18.51
CA THR A 63 -20.20 -20.96 -19.47
C THR A 63 -20.44 -19.48 -19.71
N ASP A 64 -19.95 -18.60 -18.83
CA ASP A 64 -20.26 -17.17 -18.91
C ASP A 64 -19.65 -16.51 -20.15
N ASP A 65 -18.43 -16.93 -20.51
CA ASP A 65 -17.67 -16.48 -21.68
C ASP A 65 -18.39 -16.82 -23.00
N THR A 66 -18.75 -18.09 -23.19
CA THR A 66 -19.47 -18.58 -24.37
C THR A 66 -20.90 -18.05 -24.44
N PHE A 67 -21.55 -17.85 -23.29
CA PHE A 67 -22.87 -17.25 -23.22
C PHE A 67 -22.88 -15.78 -23.67
N ARG A 68 -21.93 -14.97 -23.20
CA ARG A 68 -21.76 -13.57 -23.68
C ARG A 68 -21.48 -13.55 -25.16
N TRP A 69 -20.58 -14.42 -25.61
CA TRP A 69 -20.24 -14.49 -27.02
C TRP A 69 -21.43 -14.84 -27.91
N LYS A 70 -22.18 -15.89 -27.53
CA LYS A 70 -23.42 -16.28 -28.21
C LYS A 70 -24.42 -15.14 -28.23
N ARG A 71 -24.65 -14.49 -27.09
CA ARG A 71 -25.60 -13.38 -26.95
C ARG A 71 -25.25 -12.21 -27.89
N ALA A 72 -23.98 -11.84 -27.99
CA ALA A 72 -23.53 -10.77 -28.88
C ALA A 72 -23.90 -11.07 -30.35
N ILE A 73 -23.61 -12.30 -30.80
CA ILE A 73 -23.95 -12.76 -32.15
C ILE A 73 -25.47 -12.73 -32.40
N GLU A 74 -26.27 -13.29 -31.49
CA GLU A 74 -27.73 -13.36 -31.64
C GLU A 74 -28.39 -11.98 -31.68
N GLN A 75 -27.91 -11.04 -30.87
CA GLN A 75 -28.38 -9.66 -30.90
C GLN A 75 -28.06 -8.99 -32.23
N PHE A 76 -26.84 -9.13 -32.76
CA PHE A 76 -26.51 -8.58 -34.08
C PHE A 76 -27.30 -9.21 -35.21
N ASN A 77 -27.51 -10.54 -35.18
CA ASN A 77 -28.37 -11.20 -36.17
C ASN A 77 -29.81 -10.66 -36.14
N THR A 78 -30.30 -10.29 -34.96
CA THR A 78 -31.63 -9.70 -34.80
C THR A 78 -31.69 -8.27 -35.33
N LEU A 79 -30.70 -7.44 -34.99
CA LEU A 79 -30.64 -6.03 -35.36
C LEU A 79 -30.30 -5.82 -36.84
N ALA A 80 -29.44 -6.67 -37.37
CA ALA A 80 -29.02 -6.68 -38.77
C ALA A 80 -29.11 -8.13 -39.31
N PRO A 81 -30.28 -8.56 -39.82
CA PRO A 81 -30.43 -9.89 -40.41
C PRO A 81 -29.64 -10.09 -41.72
N LYS A 82 -29.30 -8.99 -42.41
CA LYS A 82 -28.49 -8.99 -43.64
C LYS A 82 -27.15 -8.32 -43.36
N GLN A 83 -26.20 -9.08 -42.83
CA GLN A 83 -24.83 -8.64 -42.61
C GLN A 83 -23.98 -8.98 -43.83
N ASP A 84 -23.16 -8.04 -44.28
CA ASP A 84 -22.23 -8.24 -45.38
C ASP A 84 -20.88 -8.79 -44.90
N ALA A 85 -20.51 -8.41 -43.68
CA ALA A 85 -19.31 -8.89 -43.00
C ALA A 85 -19.55 -9.00 -41.49
N PHE A 86 -18.68 -9.75 -40.81
CA PHE A 86 -18.58 -9.79 -39.35
C PHE A 86 -17.11 -9.79 -38.97
N VAL A 87 -16.66 -8.78 -38.22
CA VAL A 87 -15.24 -8.59 -37.90
C VAL A 87 -14.98 -8.78 -36.42
N ILE A 88 -13.99 -9.63 -36.09
CA ILE A 88 -13.52 -9.88 -34.73
C ILE A 88 -12.06 -9.46 -34.60
N VAL A 89 -11.80 -8.50 -33.74
CA VAL A 89 -10.54 -7.74 -33.66
C VAL A 89 -9.70 -8.18 -32.46
N GLY A 90 -9.28 -9.45 -32.48
CA GLY A 90 -8.34 -10.02 -31.51
C GLY A 90 -8.93 -10.48 -30.18
N ASP A 91 -8.07 -11.17 -29.42
CA ASP A 91 -8.32 -11.77 -28.11
C ASP A 91 -9.60 -12.62 -28.07
N PHE A 92 -9.65 -13.58 -28.99
CA PHE A 92 -10.69 -14.61 -29.04
C PHE A 92 -10.66 -15.48 -27.79
N THR A 93 -9.44 -15.75 -27.33
CA THR A 93 -9.11 -16.71 -26.30
C THR A 93 -8.40 -16.02 -25.14
N ASP A 94 -8.53 -16.57 -23.94
CA ASP A 94 -7.88 -15.99 -22.75
C ASP A 94 -6.39 -16.35 -22.67
N SER A 95 -5.95 -17.42 -23.33
CA SER A 95 -4.56 -17.89 -23.33
C SER A 95 -4.14 -18.64 -24.59
N GLY A 96 -4.88 -18.58 -25.70
CA GLY A 96 -4.49 -19.22 -26.97
C GLY A 96 -4.60 -20.74 -27.00
N SER A 97 -5.29 -21.38 -26.05
CA SER A 97 -5.38 -22.84 -25.96
C SER A 97 -6.19 -23.45 -27.12
N VAL A 98 -5.87 -24.70 -27.51
CA VAL A 98 -6.65 -25.43 -28.55
C VAL A 98 -8.13 -25.51 -28.17
N LYS A 99 -8.42 -25.76 -26.89
CA LYS A 99 -9.77 -25.90 -26.36
C LYS A 99 -10.52 -24.57 -26.40
N GLN A 100 -9.85 -23.46 -26.10
CA GLN A 100 -10.44 -22.12 -26.17
C GLN A 100 -10.85 -21.78 -27.61
N TYR A 101 -9.97 -22.04 -28.57
CA TYR A 101 -10.29 -21.89 -29.99
C TYR A 101 -11.47 -22.75 -30.43
N ASP A 102 -11.50 -24.02 -30.01
CA ASP A 102 -12.59 -24.94 -30.36
C ASP A 102 -13.93 -24.45 -29.79
N ARG A 103 -13.96 -24.02 -28.53
CA ARG A 103 -15.15 -23.44 -27.89
C ARG A 103 -15.60 -22.15 -28.59
N PHE A 104 -14.66 -21.24 -28.88
CA PHE A 104 -14.95 -20.00 -29.61
C PHE A 104 -15.59 -20.28 -30.97
N MET A 105 -14.93 -21.14 -31.75
CA MET A 105 -15.36 -21.46 -33.12
C MET A 105 -16.65 -22.27 -33.14
N GLN A 106 -16.89 -23.13 -32.16
CA GLN A 106 -18.16 -23.83 -32.02
C GLN A 106 -19.31 -22.82 -31.89
N VAL A 107 -19.23 -21.89 -30.93
CA VAL A 107 -20.28 -20.88 -30.72
C VAL A 107 -20.47 -20.01 -31.97
N TYR A 108 -19.38 -19.56 -32.60
CA TYR A 108 -19.48 -18.78 -33.84
C TYR A 108 -20.15 -19.59 -34.96
N ASN A 109 -19.72 -20.84 -35.15
CA ASN A 109 -20.23 -21.69 -36.23
C ASN A 109 -21.69 -22.11 -36.02
N GLU A 110 -22.18 -22.19 -34.79
CA GLU A 110 -23.57 -22.52 -34.51
C GLU A 110 -24.51 -21.31 -34.69
N ASN A 111 -24.03 -20.09 -34.42
CA ASN A 111 -24.92 -18.93 -34.24
C ASN A 111 -24.70 -17.79 -35.25
N ALA A 112 -23.52 -17.66 -35.87
CA ALA A 112 -23.22 -16.52 -36.74
C ALA A 112 -23.94 -16.59 -38.09
N ASN A 113 -24.27 -15.41 -38.65
CA ASN A 113 -24.82 -15.29 -39.99
C ASN A 113 -23.83 -15.87 -41.03
N LYS A 114 -24.29 -16.85 -41.81
CA LYS A 114 -23.47 -17.59 -42.77
C LYS A 114 -23.21 -16.84 -44.07
N ASP A 115 -24.03 -15.84 -44.38
CA ASP A 115 -23.88 -15.02 -45.58
C ASP A 115 -22.86 -13.90 -45.38
N ALA A 116 -22.51 -13.58 -44.12
CA ALA A 116 -21.56 -12.54 -43.79
C ALA A 116 -20.10 -13.03 -43.98
N VAL A 117 -19.27 -12.19 -44.61
CA VAL A 117 -17.82 -12.44 -44.71
C VAL A 117 -17.18 -12.30 -43.34
N ARG A 118 -16.68 -13.42 -42.77
CA ARG A 118 -15.92 -13.40 -41.51
C ARG A 118 -14.52 -12.83 -41.72
N MET A 119 -14.12 -11.93 -40.84
CA MET A 119 -12.76 -11.40 -40.76
C MET A 119 -12.27 -11.41 -39.31
N ASN A 120 -11.08 -11.94 -39.09
CA ASN A 120 -10.46 -12.14 -37.79
C ASN A 120 -9.05 -11.53 -37.78
N SER A 121 -8.74 -10.72 -36.77
CA SER A 121 -7.38 -10.34 -36.36
C SER A 121 -6.99 -11.13 -35.11
N LEU A 122 -5.74 -11.56 -34.95
CA LEU A 122 -5.22 -12.01 -33.66
C LEU A 122 -5.13 -10.86 -32.66
N GLY A 123 -5.15 -11.20 -31.37
CA GLY A 123 -4.67 -10.34 -30.28
C GLY A 123 -3.51 -10.99 -29.51
N ASN A 124 -3.02 -10.33 -28.46
CA ASN A 124 -1.88 -10.82 -27.70
C ASN A 124 -2.20 -12.07 -26.85
N HIS A 125 -3.41 -12.18 -26.30
CA HIS A 125 -3.77 -13.35 -25.48
C HIS A 125 -3.77 -14.65 -26.30
N ASP A 126 -4.02 -14.55 -27.59
CA ASP A 126 -4.00 -15.68 -28.50
C ASP A 126 -2.61 -16.33 -28.66
N TYR A 127 -1.54 -15.61 -28.25
CA TYR A 127 -0.16 -16.09 -28.21
C TYR A 127 0.27 -16.64 -26.83
N TRP A 128 -0.48 -16.41 -25.76
CA TRP A 128 -0.09 -16.75 -24.37
C TRP A 128 -0.29 -18.24 -24.02
N ASN A 129 0.08 -19.10 -24.96
CA ASN A 129 -0.11 -20.56 -24.93
C ASN A 129 1.19 -21.35 -24.81
N GLY A 130 2.35 -20.66 -24.72
CA GLY A 130 3.67 -21.28 -24.59
C GLY A 130 4.27 -21.84 -25.90
N LEU A 131 3.65 -21.61 -27.06
CA LEU A 131 4.23 -21.97 -28.36
C LEU A 131 5.24 -20.92 -28.85
N SER A 132 5.96 -21.25 -29.93
CA SER A 132 6.61 -20.22 -30.75
C SER A 132 5.56 -19.31 -31.41
N VAL A 133 5.99 -18.13 -31.83
CA VAL A 133 5.17 -17.17 -32.58
C VAL A 133 4.53 -17.84 -33.80
N GLU A 134 5.31 -18.57 -34.61
CA GLU A 134 4.82 -19.27 -35.79
C GLU A 134 3.84 -20.39 -35.42
N GLY A 135 4.05 -21.05 -34.29
CA GLY A 135 3.15 -22.07 -33.77
C GLY A 135 1.78 -21.52 -33.38
N ALA A 136 1.75 -20.36 -32.72
CA ALA A 136 0.51 -19.66 -32.36
C ALA A 136 -0.22 -19.15 -33.60
N GLN A 137 0.50 -18.51 -34.53
CA GLN A 137 -0.06 -18.07 -35.81
C GLN A 137 -0.62 -19.25 -36.62
N LYS A 138 0.11 -20.36 -36.72
CA LYS A 138 -0.36 -21.57 -37.39
C LYS A 138 -1.66 -22.10 -36.76
N ARG A 139 -1.72 -22.18 -35.43
CA ARG A 139 -2.94 -22.59 -34.72
C ARG A 139 -4.12 -21.69 -35.06
N PHE A 140 -3.92 -20.38 -35.07
CA PHE A 140 -4.95 -19.43 -35.46
C PHE A 140 -5.46 -19.68 -36.87
N LEU A 141 -4.56 -19.82 -37.86
CA LEU A 141 -4.93 -20.07 -39.25
C LEU A 141 -5.71 -21.40 -39.38
N GLU A 142 -5.26 -22.47 -38.71
CA GLU A 142 -5.94 -23.77 -38.74
C GLU A 142 -7.32 -23.74 -38.07
N LYS A 143 -7.46 -23.06 -36.93
CA LYS A 143 -8.72 -23.03 -36.17
C LYS A 143 -9.74 -22.07 -36.76
N THR A 144 -9.29 -20.95 -37.34
CA THR A 144 -10.16 -19.91 -37.87
C THR A 144 -10.30 -19.96 -39.40
N GLY A 145 -9.47 -20.72 -40.11
CA GLY A 145 -9.48 -20.78 -41.57
C GLY A 145 -9.10 -19.47 -42.26
N MET A 146 -8.46 -18.52 -41.55
CA MET A 146 -7.94 -17.30 -42.18
C MET A 146 -6.75 -17.63 -43.07
N GLU A 147 -6.59 -16.85 -44.15
CA GLU A 147 -5.56 -17.10 -45.19
C GLU A 147 -4.15 -16.68 -44.75
N SER A 148 -4.08 -15.68 -43.88
CA SER A 148 -2.85 -15.16 -43.30
C SER A 148 -3.17 -14.30 -42.08
N VAL A 149 -2.15 -13.86 -41.36
CA VAL A 149 -2.30 -12.99 -40.18
C VAL A 149 -2.54 -11.52 -40.55
N TYR A 150 -2.33 -11.13 -41.80
CA TYR A 150 -2.77 -9.83 -42.34
C TYR A 150 -3.16 -9.95 -43.81
N TYR A 151 -4.30 -9.37 -44.18
CA TYR A 151 -4.90 -9.57 -45.50
C TYR A 151 -5.85 -8.44 -45.85
N HIS A 152 -6.20 -8.38 -47.14
CA HIS A 152 -7.06 -7.37 -47.73
C HIS A 152 -8.22 -8.06 -48.45
N LYS A 153 -9.46 -7.73 -48.06
CA LYS A 153 -10.69 -8.20 -48.69
C LYS A 153 -11.50 -7.03 -49.23
N VAL A 154 -12.15 -7.24 -50.37
CA VAL A 154 -13.11 -6.29 -50.95
C VAL A 154 -14.51 -6.90 -50.85
N VAL A 155 -15.40 -6.24 -50.11
CA VAL A 155 -16.79 -6.68 -49.92
C VAL A 155 -17.70 -5.61 -50.51
N LYS A 156 -18.49 -5.96 -51.53
CA LYS A 156 -19.37 -5.01 -52.25
C LYS A 156 -18.67 -3.72 -52.73
N GLY A 157 -17.38 -3.82 -53.08
CA GLY A 157 -16.59 -2.67 -53.53
C GLY A 157 -16.11 -1.75 -52.41
N TYR A 158 -16.11 -2.21 -51.15
CA TYR A 158 -15.48 -1.55 -49.99
C TYR A 158 -14.27 -2.35 -49.53
N HIS A 159 -13.22 -1.65 -49.12
CA HIS A 159 -11.93 -2.23 -48.75
C HIS A 159 -11.85 -2.50 -47.24
N PHE A 160 -11.51 -3.74 -46.88
CA PHE A 160 -11.30 -4.20 -45.51
C PHE A 160 -9.89 -4.76 -45.37
N LEU A 161 -9.06 -4.10 -44.57
CA LEU A 161 -7.68 -4.52 -44.31
C LEU A 161 -7.56 -4.95 -42.85
N VAL A 162 -7.12 -6.17 -42.63
CA VAL A 162 -6.96 -6.75 -41.29
C VAL A 162 -5.48 -6.92 -41.00
N MET A 163 -5.04 -6.46 -39.84
CA MET A 163 -3.65 -6.51 -39.37
C MET A 163 -3.59 -7.11 -37.97
N SER A 164 -3.21 -8.38 -37.90
CA SER A 164 -2.84 -9.00 -36.62
C SER A 164 -1.48 -8.49 -36.14
N PRO A 165 -1.26 -8.36 -34.81
CA PRO A 165 0.10 -8.30 -34.29
C PRO A 165 0.83 -9.60 -34.67
N GLU A 166 2.13 -9.50 -34.93
CA GLU A 166 2.94 -10.64 -35.35
C GLU A 166 3.54 -11.40 -34.16
N ASP A 167 3.33 -10.96 -32.91
CA ASP A 167 3.74 -11.64 -31.69
C ASP A 167 2.76 -11.47 -30.50
N GLY A 168 3.11 -12.07 -29.36
CA GLY A 168 2.33 -12.05 -28.12
C GLY A 168 2.72 -10.98 -27.11
N THR A 169 3.51 -9.97 -27.49
CA THR A 169 3.78 -8.85 -26.58
C THR A 169 2.49 -8.09 -26.33
N THR A 170 2.28 -7.59 -25.10
CA THR A 170 1.04 -6.86 -24.75
C THR A 170 0.77 -5.71 -25.73
N HIS A 171 1.78 -4.91 -26.04
CA HIS A 171 1.66 -3.80 -26.99
C HIS A 171 1.66 -4.21 -28.47
N GLY A 172 1.76 -5.50 -28.78
CA GLY A 172 1.88 -6.00 -30.14
C GLY A 172 3.16 -5.57 -30.87
N TYR A 173 3.47 -6.30 -31.93
CA TYR A 173 4.57 -6.00 -32.85
C TYR A 173 4.07 -6.04 -34.29
N TYR A 174 4.40 -5.01 -35.07
CA TYR A 174 4.06 -4.89 -36.49
C TYR A 174 5.33 -4.66 -37.30
N SER A 175 5.77 -5.67 -38.06
CA SER A 175 7.03 -5.60 -38.80
C SER A 175 6.98 -4.60 -39.96
N ASP A 176 8.17 -4.13 -40.38
CA ASP A 176 8.28 -3.25 -41.55
C ASP A 176 7.73 -3.92 -42.83
N LYS A 177 7.74 -5.25 -42.92
CA LYS A 177 7.11 -5.99 -44.02
C LYS A 177 5.60 -5.79 -44.03
N GLN A 178 4.95 -5.93 -42.87
CA GLN A 178 3.52 -5.71 -42.73
C GLN A 178 3.14 -4.24 -42.93
N ILE A 179 3.97 -3.29 -42.45
CA ILE A 179 3.77 -1.85 -42.68
C ILE A 179 3.91 -1.49 -44.17
N ASN A 180 4.88 -2.07 -44.88
CA ASN A 180 5.01 -1.87 -46.33
C ASN A 180 3.83 -2.47 -47.09
N TRP A 181 3.36 -3.65 -46.68
CA TRP A 181 2.13 -4.22 -47.21
C TRP A 181 0.93 -3.29 -47.00
N LEU A 182 0.74 -2.73 -45.79
CA LEU A 182 -0.33 -1.76 -45.51
C LEU A 182 -0.25 -0.57 -46.47
N LYS A 183 0.96 -0.02 -46.69
CA LYS A 183 1.19 1.10 -47.61
C LYS A 183 0.77 0.77 -49.04
N GLU A 184 1.11 -0.42 -49.53
CA GLU A 184 0.73 -0.88 -50.88
C GLU A 184 -0.79 -1.07 -51.01
N GLU A 185 -1.43 -1.70 -50.04
CA GLU A 185 -2.87 -1.96 -50.07
C GLU A 185 -3.70 -0.68 -49.88
N MET A 186 -3.24 0.28 -49.06
CA MET A 186 -3.84 1.61 -48.96
C MET A 186 -3.81 2.35 -50.30
N ALA A 187 -2.67 2.32 -51.00
CA ALA A 187 -2.54 2.96 -52.31
C ALA A 187 -3.47 2.31 -53.36
N LYS A 188 -3.67 0.98 -53.29
CA LYS A 188 -4.63 0.28 -54.14
C LYS A 188 -6.07 0.72 -53.85
N ALA A 189 -6.47 0.74 -52.58
CA ALA A 189 -7.82 1.13 -52.17
C ALA A 189 -8.14 2.59 -52.53
N GLN A 190 -7.21 3.51 -52.24
CA GLN A 190 -7.31 4.93 -52.62
C GLN A 190 -7.46 5.12 -54.14
N LYS A 191 -6.78 4.29 -54.94
CA LYS A 191 -6.84 4.36 -56.40
C LYS A 191 -8.16 3.80 -56.94
N ASP A 192 -8.74 2.79 -56.29
CA ASP A 192 -10.02 2.20 -56.69
C ASP A 192 -11.16 3.20 -56.49
N ASP A 193 -11.26 3.80 -55.30
CA ASP A 193 -12.24 4.84 -55.02
C ASP A 193 -11.76 5.78 -53.88
N PRO A 194 -11.41 7.04 -54.19
CA PRO A 194 -10.91 7.99 -53.21
C PRO A 194 -11.99 8.51 -52.24
N GLU A 195 -13.27 8.32 -52.56
CA GLU A 195 -14.41 8.87 -51.81
C GLU A 195 -15.04 7.86 -50.85
N LYS A 196 -14.86 6.55 -51.12
CA LYS A 196 -15.35 5.49 -50.24
C LYS A 196 -14.48 5.31 -49.00
N PRO A 197 -15.09 4.95 -47.85
CA PRO A 197 -14.34 4.63 -46.65
C PRO A 197 -13.48 3.36 -46.85
N ILE A 198 -12.31 3.37 -46.22
CA ILE A 198 -11.40 2.23 -46.14
C ILE A 198 -11.37 1.76 -44.69
N PHE A 199 -11.72 0.50 -44.44
CA PHE A 199 -11.79 -0.04 -43.09
C PHE A 199 -10.50 -0.79 -42.75
N VAL A 200 -9.86 -0.41 -41.64
CA VAL A 200 -8.63 -1.03 -41.15
C VAL A 200 -8.85 -1.59 -39.76
N PHE A 201 -8.46 -2.85 -39.54
CA PHE A 201 -8.68 -3.54 -38.27
C PHE A 201 -7.34 -4.00 -37.70
N LEU A 202 -7.09 -3.65 -36.45
CA LEU A 202 -5.88 -4.02 -35.72
C LEU A 202 -6.21 -4.18 -34.24
N HIS A 203 -5.62 -5.15 -33.55
CA HIS A 203 -6.01 -5.42 -32.16
C HIS A 203 -5.60 -4.29 -31.20
N GLN A 204 -4.32 -3.95 -31.10
CA GLN A 204 -3.87 -2.85 -30.26
C GLN A 204 -4.24 -1.50 -30.85
N HIS A 205 -4.66 -0.57 -29.99
CA HIS A 205 -4.94 0.80 -30.40
C HIS A 205 -3.71 1.46 -31.04
N ILE A 206 -3.98 2.39 -31.96
CA ILE A 206 -3.00 3.40 -32.32
C ILE A 206 -2.90 4.37 -31.14
N LYS A 207 -1.69 4.63 -30.67
CA LYS A 207 -1.45 5.49 -29.51
C LYS A 207 -1.95 6.91 -29.75
N ASP A 208 -2.51 7.51 -28.69
CA ASP A 208 -3.03 8.88 -28.64
C ASP A 208 -4.16 9.14 -29.65
N THR A 209 -5.01 8.13 -29.88
CA THR A 209 -6.23 8.28 -30.70
C THR A 209 -7.49 8.10 -29.89
N VAL A 210 -7.74 6.92 -29.32
CA VAL A 210 -9.01 6.61 -28.63
C VAL A 210 -8.81 6.48 -27.12
N TYR A 211 -9.91 6.48 -26.37
CA TYR A 211 -9.89 6.24 -24.93
C TYR A 211 -9.12 4.96 -24.58
N GLY A 212 -8.12 5.07 -23.70
CA GLY A 212 -7.24 3.96 -23.31
C GLY A 212 -6.01 3.78 -24.18
N SER A 213 -5.95 4.38 -25.37
CA SER A 213 -4.81 4.21 -26.29
C SER A 213 -3.49 4.77 -25.77
N GLN A 214 -3.51 5.70 -24.80
CA GLN A 214 -2.30 6.25 -24.19
C GLN A 214 -1.51 5.18 -23.43
N GLU A 215 -2.22 4.26 -22.78
CA GLU A 215 -1.67 3.15 -21.99
C GLU A 215 -1.56 1.87 -22.81
N TRP A 216 -2.61 1.56 -23.59
CA TRP A 216 -2.78 0.29 -24.30
C TRP A 216 -2.43 0.36 -25.79
N GLY A 217 -1.92 1.49 -26.28
CA GLY A 217 -1.52 1.64 -27.67
C GLY A 217 -0.28 0.81 -28.04
N THR A 218 -0.17 0.43 -29.31
CA THR A 218 1.01 -0.28 -29.81
C THR A 218 2.25 0.60 -29.87
N LYS A 219 3.43 0.02 -29.65
CA LYS A 219 4.72 0.72 -29.78
C LYS A 219 5.03 1.09 -31.24
N ASP A 220 4.45 0.40 -32.21
CA ASP A 220 4.62 0.67 -33.64
C ASP A 220 3.65 1.73 -34.19
N SER A 221 2.90 2.41 -33.32
CA SER A 221 1.87 3.41 -33.71
C SER A 221 2.41 4.48 -34.65
N ALA A 222 3.66 4.92 -34.47
CA ALA A 222 4.29 5.92 -35.32
C ALA A 222 4.43 5.44 -36.78
N LYS A 223 4.76 4.16 -36.99
CA LYS A 223 4.90 3.57 -38.33
C LYS A 223 3.55 3.42 -39.02
N ILE A 224 2.54 2.95 -38.28
CA ILE A 224 1.17 2.80 -38.77
C ILE A 224 0.60 4.18 -39.14
N ASN A 225 0.72 5.16 -38.24
CA ASN A 225 0.28 6.53 -38.47
C ASN A 225 0.96 7.19 -39.67
N ALA A 226 2.25 6.93 -39.89
CA ALA A 226 2.96 7.47 -41.03
C ALA A 226 2.37 7.02 -42.37
N VAL A 227 1.72 5.86 -42.42
CA VAL A 227 0.99 5.37 -43.60
C VAL A 227 -0.42 5.96 -43.64
N LEU A 228 -1.20 5.81 -42.56
CA LEU A 228 -2.63 6.09 -42.57
C LEU A 228 -2.98 7.58 -42.64
N LYS A 229 -2.10 8.48 -42.15
CA LYS A 229 -2.38 9.93 -42.10
C LYS A 229 -2.63 10.61 -43.45
N GLU A 230 -2.23 9.96 -44.54
CA GLU A 230 -2.42 10.43 -45.92
C GLU A 230 -3.84 10.15 -46.44
N TYR A 231 -4.64 9.35 -45.73
CA TYR A 231 -5.92 8.80 -46.19
C TYR A 231 -7.07 9.17 -45.23
N PRO A 232 -7.70 10.36 -45.38
CA PRO A 232 -8.76 10.81 -44.46
C PRO A 232 -10.04 9.96 -44.51
N GLN A 233 -10.20 9.09 -45.51
CA GLN A 233 -11.28 8.12 -45.60
C GLN A 233 -11.03 6.82 -44.83
N VAL A 234 -9.86 6.66 -44.20
CA VAL A 234 -9.58 5.52 -43.34
C VAL A 234 -10.40 5.61 -42.04
N ILE A 235 -10.97 4.46 -41.66
CA ILE A 235 -11.63 4.25 -40.38
C ILE A 235 -11.00 3.02 -39.74
N THR A 236 -10.26 3.20 -38.64
CA THR A 236 -9.62 2.11 -37.91
C THR A 236 -10.50 1.60 -36.78
N PHE A 237 -10.53 0.28 -36.56
CA PHE A 237 -11.17 -0.36 -35.40
C PHE A 237 -10.15 -1.17 -34.61
N SER A 238 -10.12 -0.99 -33.29
CA SER A 238 -9.17 -1.65 -32.39
C SER A 238 -9.73 -1.91 -31.00
N GLY A 239 -9.29 -2.99 -30.36
CA GLY A 239 -9.73 -3.47 -29.05
C GLY A 239 -8.65 -3.32 -27.98
N HIS A 240 -8.36 -4.40 -27.24
CA HIS A 240 -7.22 -4.54 -26.32
C HIS A 240 -7.31 -3.75 -25.00
N SER A 241 -7.82 -2.52 -25.00
CA SER A 241 -7.95 -1.73 -23.76
C SER A 241 -9.10 -2.19 -22.86
N HIS A 242 -10.12 -2.84 -23.43
CA HIS A 242 -11.38 -3.15 -22.77
C HIS A 242 -12.18 -1.92 -22.30
N TYR A 243 -11.82 -0.71 -22.78
CA TYR A 243 -12.47 0.50 -22.29
C TYR A 243 -13.88 0.64 -22.89
N PRO A 244 -14.86 1.13 -22.11
CA PRO A 244 -16.26 1.18 -22.51
C PRO A 244 -16.51 2.16 -23.68
N LEU A 245 -17.51 1.82 -24.51
CA LEU A 245 -17.98 2.67 -25.62
C LEU A 245 -18.74 3.91 -25.14
N ASP A 246 -19.15 3.94 -23.88
CA ASP A 246 -19.87 5.05 -23.25
C ASP A 246 -19.06 6.34 -23.28
N ASP A 247 -17.73 6.25 -23.14
CA ASP A 247 -16.86 7.43 -23.21
C ASP A 247 -16.79 7.97 -24.64
N PRO A 248 -17.10 9.27 -24.88
CA PRO A 248 -17.06 9.85 -26.21
C PRO A 248 -15.67 9.79 -26.86
N ARG A 249 -14.58 9.71 -26.10
CA ARG A 249 -13.20 9.59 -26.62
C ARG A 249 -12.91 8.21 -27.21
N SER A 250 -13.83 7.25 -27.12
CA SER A 250 -13.74 5.96 -27.83
C SER A 250 -13.85 6.09 -29.36
N ILE A 251 -14.10 7.31 -29.87
CA ILE A 251 -13.86 7.72 -31.26
C ILE A 251 -13.00 8.99 -31.32
N HIS A 252 -12.13 9.07 -32.33
CA HIS A 252 -11.25 10.21 -32.56
C HIS A 252 -10.99 10.45 -34.04
N GLN A 253 -10.90 11.73 -34.42
CA GLN A 253 -10.58 12.19 -35.77
C GLN A 253 -9.48 13.24 -35.73
N LYS A 254 -8.40 12.99 -36.48
CA LYS A 254 -7.31 13.96 -36.68
C LYS A 254 -6.84 13.96 -38.13
N ASP A 255 -6.18 12.88 -38.54
CA ASP A 255 -5.78 12.65 -39.93
C ASP A 255 -6.72 11.68 -40.64
N PHE A 256 -7.24 10.72 -39.89
CA PHE A 256 -8.23 9.72 -40.24
C PHE A 256 -9.11 9.46 -39.00
N THR A 257 -10.08 8.53 -39.09
CA THR A 257 -10.94 8.19 -37.95
C THR A 257 -10.44 6.93 -37.24
N SER A 258 -10.35 6.97 -35.91
CA SER A 258 -10.06 5.81 -35.07
C SER A 258 -11.18 5.51 -34.11
N VAL A 259 -11.48 4.23 -33.92
CA VAL A 259 -12.60 3.74 -33.13
C VAL A 259 -12.14 2.59 -32.22
N GLY A 260 -12.43 2.71 -30.93
CA GLY A 260 -12.29 1.64 -29.95
C GLY A 260 -13.49 0.70 -29.99
N THR A 261 -13.28 -0.61 -29.88
CA THR A 261 -14.33 -1.63 -29.96
C THR A 261 -14.89 -2.07 -28.61
N SER A 262 -14.27 -1.63 -27.51
CA SER A 262 -14.52 -2.12 -26.14
C SER A 262 -14.23 -3.62 -25.99
N SER A 263 -15.02 -4.35 -25.21
CA SER A 263 -14.82 -5.78 -24.96
C SER A 263 -16.16 -6.52 -24.84
N VAL A 264 -16.19 -7.76 -25.36
CA VAL A 264 -17.29 -8.69 -25.11
C VAL A 264 -17.18 -9.32 -23.71
N SER A 265 -15.96 -9.45 -23.19
CA SER A 265 -15.68 -10.22 -21.97
C SER A 265 -15.87 -9.42 -20.69
N TYR A 266 -15.14 -8.32 -20.51
CA TYR A 266 -15.21 -7.49 -19.30
C TYR A 266 -14.64 -6.11 -19.61
N MET A 267 -15.00 -5.10 -18.83
CA MET A 267 -14.46 -3.74 -19.01
C MET A 267 -13.23 -3.45 -18.14
N GLU A 268 -12.43 -2.49 -18.59
CA GLU A 268 -11.47 -1.75 -17.78
C GLU A 268 -11.67 -0.24 -17.95
N VAL A 269 -11.01 0.55 -17.10
CA VAL A 269 -10.91 2.02 -17.16
C VAL A 269 -9.52 2.46 -16.67
N GLU A 270 -9.16 3.73 -16.83
CA GLU A 270 -7.83 4.19 -16.42
C GLU A 270 -7.64 4.24 -14.89
N GLY A 271 -6.39 4.15 -14.46
CA GLY A 271 -6.02 4.24 -13.05
C GLY A 271 -6.26 5.62 -12.40
N GLY A 272 -6.04 5.69 -11.08
CA GLY A 272 -5.97 6.95 -10.33
C GLY A 272 -7.28 7.45 -9.71
N LYS A 273 -8.35 6.64 -9.75
CA LYS A 273 -9.64 6.92 -9.09
C LYS A 273 -9.97 5.85 -8.07
N VAL A 274 -10.77 6.21 -7.06
CA VAL A 274 -11.02 5.36 -5.87
C VAL A 274 -11.66 4.00 -6.20
N GLN A 275 -12.34 3.85 -7.35
CA GLN A 275 -12.92 2.58 -7.77
C GLN A 275 -11.91 1.60 -8.41
N GLY A 276 -10.69 2.03 -8.75
CA GLY A 276 -9.69 1.22 -9.45
C GLY A 276 -9.93 1.09 -10.97
N ASN A 277 -8.97 0.47 -11.66
CA ASN A 277 -9.01 0.25 -13.12
C ASN A 277 -9.92 -0.93 -13.54
N ILE A 278 -10.15 -1.88 -12.64
CA ILE A 278 -11.15 -2.95 -12.79
C ILE A 278 -12.22 -2.74 -11.70
N PRO A 279 -13.19 -1.83 -11.91
CA PRO A 279 -14.16 -1.47 -10.90
C PRO A 279 -15.15 -2.61 -10.59
N SER A 280 -15.84 -2.51 -9.45
CA SER A 280 -16.90 -3.48 -9.11
C SER A 280 -17.98 -3.49 -10.19
N GLY A 281 -18.31 -4.69 -10.68
CA GLY A 281 -19.23 -4.87 -11.81
C GLY A 281 -18.56 -4.87 -13.18
N ALA A 282 -17.23 -4.73 -13.27
CA ALA A 282 -16.52 -4.76 -14.56
C ALA A 282 -16.83 -5.99 -15.43
N SER A 283 -17.16 -7.12 -14.81
CA SER A 283 -17.52 -8.35 -15.50
C SER A 283 -18.96 -8.36 -16.03
N THR A 284 -19.80 -7.34 -15.80
CA THR A 284 -21.17 -7.31 -16.34
C THR A 284 -21.25 -6.64 -17.70
N LEU A 285 -20.40 -5.66 -17.96
CA LEU A 285 -20.36 -4.93 -19.23
C LEU A 285 -19.91 -5.86 -20.36
N SER A 286 -20.59 -5.76 -21.51
CA SER A 286 -20.28 -6.51 -22.72
C SER A 286 -20.77 -5.69 -23.91
N GLN A 287 -19.85 -5.21 -24.75
CA GLN A 287 -20.14 -4.20 -25.77
C GLN A 287 -19.52 -4.52 -27.13
N GLY A 288 -20.06 -3.89 -28.18
CA GLY A 288 -19.57 -3.99 -29.54
C GLY A 288 -20.24 -2.99 -30.47
N LEU A 289 -19.88 -3.03 -31.76
CA LEU A 289 -20.32 -2.02 -32.73
C LEU A 289 -21.12 -2.65 -33.87
N LEU A 290 -22.15 -1.94 -34.35
CA LEU A 290 -22.81 -2.22 -35.62
C LEU A 290 -22.57 -1.04 -36.58
N VAL A 291 -21.81 -1.30 -37.64
CA VAL A 291 -21.44 -0.30 -38.64
C VAL A 291 -22.35 -0.40 -39.85
N GLU A 292 -22.88 0.73 -40.27
CA GLU A 292 -23.78 0.86 -41.42
C GLU A 292 -23.29 1.99 -42.31
N VAL A 293 -23.18 1.74 -43.62
CA VAL A 293 -22.69 2.73 -44.58
C VAL A 293 -23.75 2.96 -45.64
N ASP A 294 -24.01 4.22 -45.94
CA ASP A 294 -24.78 4.65 -47.10
C ASP A 294 -23.99 5.60 -47.99
N ASP A 295 -24.64 6.24 -48.97
CA ASP A 295 -23.98 7.15 -49.92
C ASP A 295 -23.44 8.45 -49.28
N LYS A 296 -23.78 8.75 -48.02
CA LYS A 296 -23.53 10.04 -47.36
C LYS A 296 -22.78 9.93 -46.04
N GLU A 297 -22.91 8.83 -45.31
CA GLU A 297 -22.27 8.67 -44.01
C GLU A 297 -21.98 7.21 -43.65
N VAL A 298 -20.98 7.03 -42.79
CA VAL A 298 -20.79 5.83 -41.98
C VAL A 298 -21.42 6.09 -40.62
N THR A 299 -22.40 5.28 -40.23
CA THR A 299 -23.03 5.28 -38.91
C THR A 299 -22.51 4.10 -38.10
N ILE A 300 -21.94 4.39 -36.93
CA ILE A 300 -21.39 3.40 -36.00
C ILE A 300 -22.30 3.39 -34.76
N ASN A 301 -23.14 2.37 -34.67
CA ASN A 301 -24.04 2.16 -33.53
C ASN A 301 -23.31 1.38 -32.43
N ARG A 302 -23.46 1.83 -31.18
CA ARG A 302 -22.73 1.28 -30.02
C ARG A 302 -23.66 0.42 -29.18
N ARG A 303 -23.39 -0.88 -29.12
CA ARG A 303 -24.29 -1.88 -28.53
C ARG A 303 -23.80 -2.29 -27.16
N ASP A 304 -24.70 -2.27 -26.17
CA ASP A 304 -24.54 -3.00 -24.91
C ASP A 304 -25.32 -4.32 -24.97
N PHE A 305 -24.59 -5.44 -25.00
CA PHE A 305 -25.17 -6.77 -25.06
C PHE A 305 -25.74 -7.21 -23.71
N HIS A 306 -25.23 -6.69 -22.59
CA HIS A 306 -25.68 -7.06 -21.26
C HIS A 306 -27.11 -6.59 -21.01
N THR A 307 -27.41 -5.32 -21.32
CA THR A 307 -28.76 -4.76 -21.15
C THR A 307 -29.61 -4.82 -22.41
N ASN A 308 -29.08 -5.38 -23.50
CA ASN A 308 -29.76 -5.48 -24.80
C ASN A 308 -30.24 -4.11 -25.28
N SER A 309 -29.39 -3.10 -25.13
CA SER A 309 -29.69 -1.68 -25.39
C SER A 309 -28.59 -1.01 -26.24
N TRP A 310 -28.85 0.19 -26.73
CA TRP A 310 -27.82 1.03 -27.35
C TRP A 310 -27.19 1.91 -26.26
N THR A 311 -25.86 2.02 -26.25
CA THR A 311 -25.17 2.97 -25.37
C THR A 311 -24.86 4.27 -26.11
N GLY A 312 -25.52 5.34 -25.67
CA GLY A 312 -25.49 6.68 -26.25
C GLY A 312 -25.79 6.78 -27.76
N GLU A 313 -25.60 7.97 -28.32
CA GLU A 313 -25.89 8.24 -29.73
C GLU A 313 -24.91 7.55 -30.70
N PRO A 314 -25.33 7.17 -31.91
CA PRO A 314 -24.44 6.65 -32.94
C PRO A 314 -23.38 7.67 -33.36
N TRP A 315 -22.15 7.20 -33.60
CA TRP A 315 -21.13 8.04 -34.20
C TRP A 315 -21.29 8.10 -35.71
N LYS A 316 -21.26 9.31 -36.27
CA LYS A 316 -21.44 9.55 -37.71
C LYS A 316 -20.17 10.12 -38.32
N ILE A 317 -19.78 9.59 -39.47
CA ILE A 317 -18.63 10.05 -40.27
C ILE A 317 -19.16 10.40 -41.65
N LYS A 318 -19.03 11.64 -42.08
CA LYS A 318 -19.53 12.11 -43.38
C LYS A 318 -18.70 11.54 -44.53
N LEU A 319 -19.36 11.24 -45.63
CA LEU A 319 -18.75 10.78 -46.88
C LEU A 319 -18.94 11.85 -48.00
N PRO A 320 -17.92 12.06 -48.86
CA PRO A 320 -16.56 11.57 -48.71
C PRO A 320 -15.89 12.15 -47.46
N SER A 321 -15.16 11.30 -46.74
CA SER A 321 -14.51 11.68 -45.48
C SER A 321 -13.27 12.52 -45.74
N LYS A 322 -13.28 13.77 -45.25
CA LYS A 322 -12.21 14.75 -45.39
C LYS A 322 -11.93 15.42 -44.05
N LYS A 323 -10.71 15.90 -43.82
CA LYS A 323 -10.31 16.51 -42.54
C LYS A 323 -11.20 17.70 -42.15
N GLU A 324 -11.66 18.47 -43.13
CA GLU A 324 -12.55 19.63 -42.93
C GLU A 324 -13.97 19.23 -42.49
N THR A 325 -14.33 17.94 -42.63
CA THR A 325 -15.64 17.40 -42.25
C THR A 325 -15.61 16.63 -40.93
N PHE A 326 -14.43 16.50 -40.30
CA PHE A 326 -14.28 15.79 -39.04
C PHE A 326 -15.01 16.50 -37.90
N THR A 327 -15.76 15.73 -37.12
CA THR A 327 -16.54 16.22 -35.98
C THR A 327 -16.09 15.59 -34.66
N HIS A 328 -15.41 14.45 -34.71
CA HIS A 328 -14.93 13.74 -33.52
C HIS A 328 -13.49 14.14 -33.16
N VAL A 329 -13.18 15.43 -33.28
CA VAL A 329 -11.83 15.99 -32.99
C VAL A 329 -11.54 16.04 -31.50
N GLU A 330 -10.26 16.19 -31.15
CA GLU A 330 -9.76 16.14 -29.76
C GLU A 330 -10.35 17.23 -28.86
N ASP A 331 -10.58 18.44 -29.36
CA ASP A 331 -11.08 19.59 -28.59
C ASP A 331 -12.58 19.88 -28.80
N ARG A 332 -13.35 18.88 -29.26
CA ARG A 332 -14.74 19.11 -29.69
C ARG A 332 -15.69 19.47 -28.56
N ASP A 333 -15.37 19.10 -27.33
CA ASP A 333 -16.22 19.37 -26.18
C ASP A 333 -15.65 20.50 -25.32
N LYS A 334 -16.42 21.58 -25.23
CA LYS A 334 -16.09 22.80 -24.50
C LYS A 334 -17.19 23.18 -23.51
N GLU A 335 -18.29 22.45 -23.52
CA GLU A 335 -19.35 22.63 -22.55
C GLU A 335 -18.91 22.00 -21.23
N LYS A 336 -19.21 22.68 -20.12
CA LYS A 336 -18.78 22.22 -18.80
C LYS A 336 -19.89 21.40 -18.16
N PRO A 337 -19.56 20.34 -17.42
CA PRO A 337 -20.55 19.61 -16.64
C PRO A 337 -21.14 20.55 -15.57
N TYR A 338 -22.39 20.33 -15.18
CA TYR A 338 -23.05 21.15 -14.18
C TYR A 338 -23.98 20.34 -13.29
N PHE A 339 -24.15 20.76 -12.05
CA PHE A 339 -25.15 20.20 -11.15
C PHE A 339 -26.51 20.88 -11.36
N ALA A 340 -27.60 20.11 -11.24
CA ALA A 340 -28.96 20.66 -11.28
C ALA A 340 -29.14 21.74 -10.19
N LYS A 341 -30.01 22.72 -10.41
CA LYS A 341 -30.18 23.88 -9.51
C LYS A 341 -30.56 23.50 -8.07
N ASP A 342 -31.24 22.37 -7.90
CA ASP A 342 -31.68 21.82 -6.61
C ASP A 342 -30.73 20.75 -6.05
N ALA A 343 -29.66 20.40 -6.76
CA ALA A 343 -28.65 19.47 -6.31
C ALA A 343 -27.94 20.01 -5.05
N LYS A 344 -27.71 19.12 -4.08
CA LYS A 344 -27.06 19.46 -2.82
C LYS A 344 -26.05 18.40 -2.45
N LEU A 345 -24.97 18.83 -1.80
CA LEU A 345 -24.05 17.94 -1.11
C LEU A 345 -24.65 17.56 0.24
N ALA A 346 -25.18 16.35 0.35
CA ALA A 346 -25.64 15.81 1.63
C ALA A 346 -24.42 15.32 2.42
N VAL A 347 -24.36 15.69 3.71
CA VAL A 347 -23.32 15.24 4.62
C VAL A 347 -23.93 14.35 5.69
N SER A 348 -23.27 13.24 5.98
CA SER A 348 -23.60 12.33 7.07
C SER A 348 -22.32 11.83 7.75
N ASN A 349 -22.47 11.08 8.85
CA ASN A 349 -21.37 10.42 9.55
C ASN A 349 -20.17 11.35 9.84
N VAL A 350 -20.44 12.59 10.27
CA VAL A 350 -19.38 13.50 10.71
C VAL A 350 -18.81 12.94 12.02
N THR A 351 -17.58 12.44 11.93
CA THR A 351 -16.81 11.94 13.07
C THR A 351 -15.82 13.01 13.52
N GLU A 352 -14.90 12.62 14.39
CA GLU A 352 -13.78 13.43 14.82
C GLU A 352 -12.80 13.67 13.66
N ASN A 353 -12.75 12.78 12.67
CA ASN A 353 -11.71 12.81 11.64
C ASN A 353 -12.18 12.51 10.22
N ALA A 354 -13.49 12.44 10.00
CA ALA A 354 -14.05 12.13 8.69
C ALA A 354 -15.46 12.72 8.54
N ALA A 355 -15.89 12.81 7.29
CA ALA A 355 -17.30 13.01 6.95
C ALA A 355 -17.65 12.22 5.70
N THR A 356 -18.86 11.67 5.66
CA THR A 356 -19.40 11.02 4.46
C THR A 356 -20.22 12.02 3.67
N VAL A 357 -19.93 12.15 2.39
CA VAL A 357 -20.69 12.98 1.46
C VAL A 357 -21.48 12.12 0.49
N THR A 358 -22.70 12.55 0.19
CA THR A 358 -23.56 11.96 -0.83
C THR A 358 -24.07 13.07 -1.75
N PHE A 359 -24.00 12.87 -3.06
CA PHE A 359 -24.41 13.87 -4.05
C PHE A 359 -25.03 13.21 -5.28
N PRO A 360 -25.98 13.88 -5.94
CA PRO A 360 -26.53 13.40 -7.21
C PRO A 360 -25.50 13.51 -8.33
N GLN A 361 -25.71 12.77 -9.42
CA GLN A 361 -24.92 12.97 -10.63
C GLN A 361 -25.06 14.41 -11.15
N ALA A 362 -23.95 14.98 -11.64
CA ALA A 362 -23.98 16.13 -12.52
C ALA A 362 -24.55 15.74 -13.89
N LEU A 363 -24.83 16.75 -14.70
CA LEU A 363 -25.29 16.65 -16.07
C LEU A 363 -24.23 17.23 -16.99
N ASP A 364 -24.16 16.69 -18.20
CA ASP A 364 -23.23 17.11 -19.23
C ASP A 364 -23.83 16.82 -20.61
N ASN A 365 -23.37 17.52 -21.64
CA ASN A 365 -23.82 17.36 -23.03
C ASN A 365 -23.33 16.03 -23.64
N LEU A 366 -22.13 15.55 -23.26
CA LEU A 366 -21.61 14.26 -23.71
C LEU A 366 -21.57 13.26 -22.57
N LEU A 367 -20.74 13.49 -21.55
CA LEU A 367 -20.55 12.55 -20.46
C LEU A 367 -19.86 13.19 -19.25
N VAL A 368 -20.50 13.12 -18.09
CA VAL A 368 -19.78 13.30 -16.81
C VAL A 368 -18.92 12.07 -16.57
N HIS A 369 -17.61 12.24 -16.61
CA HIS A 369 -16.65 11.14 -16.51
C HIS A 369 -16.25 10.85 -15.05
N SER A 370 -16.01 11.90 -14.27
CA SER A 370 -15.46 11.76 -12.92
C SER A 370 -15.80 12.94 -12.02
N TYR A 371 -15.49 12.76 -10.73
CA TYR A 371 -15.65 13.79 -9.70
C TYR A 371 -14.34 13.95 -8.94
N ARG A 372 -14.05 15.19 -8.59
CA ARG A 372 -13.03 15.52 -7.59
C ARG A 372 -13.72 16.00 -6.32
N LEU A 373 -13.44 15.32 -5.20
CA LEU A 373 -13.93 15.73 -3.90
C LEU A 373 -12.77 16.24 -3.05
N GLN A 374 -13.02 17.28 -2.25
CA GLN A 374 -12.03 17.88 -1.39
C GLN A 374 -12.63 18.26 -0.03
N ALA A 375 -11.80 18.22 1.01
CA ALA A 375 -12.08 18.82 2.31
C ALA A 375 -11.03 19.90 2.60
N LYS A 376 -11.46 21.16 2.63
CA LYS A 376 -10.62 22.33 2.85
C LYS A 376 -10.84 22.89 4.25
N ASP A 377 -9.78 23.02 5.04
CA ASP A 377 -9.86 23.66 6.36
C ASP A 377 -10.35 25.12 6.18
N LYS A 378 -11.41 25.49 6.89
CA LYS A 378 -12.07 26.79 6.71
C LYS A 378 -11.22 27.96 7.24
N GLN A 379 -10.33 27.71 8.19
CA GLN A 379 -9.44 28.73 8.76
C GLN A 379 -8.18 28.92 7.92
N THR A 380 -7.52 27.83 7.51
CA THR A 380 -6.21 27.90 6.84
C THR A 380 -6.32 27.85 5.31
N GLY A 381 -7.41 27.31 4.78
CA GLY A 381 -7.57 27.01 3.36
C GLY A 381 -6.78 25.78 2.88
N GLU A 382 -6.17 25.03 3.79
CA GLU A 382 -5.42 23.81 3.46
C GLU A 382 -6.35 22.67 3.04
N ILE A 383 -6.02 21.95 1.97
CA ILE A 383 -6.75 20.75 1.55
C ILE A 383 -6.27 19.57 2.40
N LYS A 384 -7.09 19.13 3.36
CA LYS A 384 -6.78 17.97 4.23
C LYS A 384 -7.05 16.64 3.56
N ASN A 385 -8.03 16.59 2.67
CA ASN A 385 -8.33 15.40 1.88
C ASN A 385 -8.69 15.79 0.45
N LYS A 386 -8.24 14.98 -0.51
CA LYS A 386 -8.64 15.04 -1.92
C LYS A 386 -8.79 13.63 -2.45
N LEU A 387 -9.90 13.35 -3.13
CA LEU A 387 -10.11 12.10 -3.85
C LEU A 387 -10.63 12.36 -5.27
N LEU A 388 -10.31 11.44 -6.17
CA LEU A 388 -10.88 11.37 -7.51
C LEU A 388 -11.72 10.10 -7.61
N ALA A 389 -12.92 10.20 -8.15
CA ALA A 389 -13.83 9.08 -8.33
C ALA A 389 -14.40 9.09 -9.74
N PHE A 390 -14.61 7.92 -10.33
CA PHE A 390 -15.44 7.83 -11.54
C PHE A 390 -16.88 8.22 -11.21
N SER A 391 -17.59 8.75 -12.20
CA SER A 391 -19.04 8.89 -12.15
C SER A 391 -19.77 7.55 -12.17
N GLU A 392 -19.03 6.45 -12.40
CA GLU A 392 -19.56 5.12 -12.70
C GLU A 392 -20.43 5.12 -13.95
N PHE A 393 -20.07 5.95 -14.95
CA PHE A 393 -20.74 6.07 -16.24
C PHE A 393 -20.90 4.74 -16.98
N TYR A 394 -20.04 3.76 -16.68
CA TYR A 394 -20.03 2.42 -17.24
C TYR A 394 -21.06 1.45 -16.60
N ARG A 395 -21.85 1.90 -15.62
CA ARG A 395 -22.90 1.07 -15.01
C ARG A 395 -24.25 1.35 -15.69
N ASP A 396 -25.06 0.31 -15.83
CA ASP A 396 -26.42 0.42 -16.33
C ASP A 396 -27.44 -0.09 -15.29
N PRO A 397 -28.32 0.79 -14.75
CA PRO A 397 -28.31 2.23 -14.93
C PRO A 397 -27.15 2.88 -14.16
N VAL A 398 -26.67 4.02 -14.66
CA VAL A 398 -25.70 4.86 -13.93
C VAL A 398 -26.30 5.22 -12.56
N PRO A 399 -25.54 5.12 -11.44
CA PRO A 399 -26.06 5.40 -10.12
C PRO A 399 -26.62 6.82 -10.04
N LYS A 400 -27.81 7.00 -9.45
CA LYS A 400 -28.44 8.33 -9.30
C LYS A 400 -27.66 9.26 -8.38
N ALA A 401 -26.92 8.69 -7.43
CA ALA A 401 -26.09 9.41 -6.47
C ALA A 401 -24.86 8.58 -6.11
N LEU A 402 -23.79 9.26 -5.75
CA LEU A 402 -22.55 8.65 -5.29
C LEU A 402 -22.31 9.02 -3.83
N THR A 403 -21.61 8.15 -3.11
CA THR A 403 -21.30 8.35 -1.69
C THR A 403 -19.84 8.01 -1.42
N PHE A 404 -19.12 8.95 -0.79
CA PHE A 404 -17.71 8.79 -0.45
C PHE A 404 -17.42 9.36 0.93
N THR A 405 -16.41 8.82 1.60
CA THR A 405 -15.95 9.33 2.90
C THR A 405 -14.65 10.10 2.72
N LEU A 406 -14.66 11.38 3.13
CA LEU A 406 -13.48 12.24 3.23
C LEU A 406 -12.90 12.08 4.65
N ALA A 407 -11.86 11.26 4.79
CA ALA A 407 -11.20 10.98 6.06
C ALA A 407 -9.93 11.84 6.26
N GLY A 408 -9.24 11.68 7.39
CA GLY A 408 -8.00 12.41 7.70
C GLY A 408 -8.19 13.87 8.04
N LEU A 409 -9.39 14.23 8.49
CA LEU A 409 -9.70 15.55 9.02
C LEU A 409 -9.21 15.66 10.47
N ASP A 410 -8.86 16.86 10.91
CA ASP A 410 -8.56 17.16 12.31
C ASP A 410 -9.85 17.34 13.13
N GLY A 411 -9.84 16.89 14.38
CA GLY A 411 -10.96 16.99 15.33
C GLY A 411 -11.29 18.41 15.78
N GLY A 412 -12.58 18.69 15.93
CA GLY A 412 -13.12 19.98 16.39
C GLY A 412 -12.88 21.14 15.42
N LYS A 413 -12.61 20.86 14.15
CA LYS A 413 -12.29 21.84 13.10
C LYS A 413 -13.42 21.94 12.09
N SER A 414 -13.55 23.13 11.50
CA SER A 414 -14.56 23.38 10.46
C SER A 414 -13.95 23.25 9.07
N TYR A 415 -14.66 22.58 8.17
CA TYR A 415 -14.24 22.33 6.80
C TYR A 415 -15.29 22.78 5.80
N THR A 416 -14.82 23.22 4.64
CA THR A 416 -15.62 23.29 3.41
C THR A 416 -15.37 22.02 2.62
N LEU A 417 -16.42 21.21 2.43
CA LEU A 417 -16.41 20.06 1.55
C LEU A 417 -16.84 20.52 0.16
N GLU A 418 -16.13 20.08 -0.87
CA GLU A 418 -16.37 20.48 -2.26
C GLU A 418 -16.43 19.25 -3.18
N VAL A 419 -17.37 19.25 -4.13
CA VAL A 419 -17.45 18.27 -5.21
C VAL A 419 -17.50 18.99 -6.55
N VAL A 420 -16.50 18.76 -7.38
CA VAL A 420 -16.37 19.27 -8.76
C VAL A 420 -16.64 18.11 -9.73
N ALA A 421 -17.54 18.31 -10.69
CA ALA A 421 -17.74 17.36 -11.79
C ALA A 421 -16.72 17.62 -12.90
N ILE A 422 -16.26 16.55 -13.55
CA ILE A 422 -15.26 16.57 -14.62
C ILE A 422 -15.77 15.69 -15.76
N ASP A 423 -15.85 16.23 -16.97
CA ASP A 423 -16.26 15.49 -18.17
C ASP A 423 -15.10 14.65 -18.75
N SER A 424 -15.35 13.95 -19.87
CA SER A 424 -14.31 13.15 -20.55
C SER A 424 -13.19 13.99 -21.16
N PHE A 425 -13.42 15.28 -21.45
CA PHE A 425 -12.44 16.18 -22.08
C PHE A 425 -11.69 17.06 -21.08
N GLY A 426 -11.96 16.87 -19.78
CA GLY A 426 -11.28 17.57 -18.69
C GLY A 426 -11.90 18.92 -18.35
N ASN A 427 -13.07 19.27 -18.89
CA ASN A 427 -13.81 20.44 -18.46
C ASN A 427 -14.37 20.20 -17.06
N GLU A 428 -14.28 21.23 -16.22
CA GLU A 428 -14.73 21.17 -14.83
C GLU A 428 -15.97 22.03 -14.61
N SER A 429 -16.87 21.58 -13.74
CA SER A 429 -18.05 22.33 -13.36
C SER A 429 -17.69 23.68 -12.73
N GLU A 430 -18.26 24.77 -13.24
CA GLU A 430 -17.98 26.12 -12.73
C GLU A 430 -18.46 26.32 -11.29
N GLN A 431 -19.58 25.68 -10.94
CA GLN A 431 -20.17 25.75 -9.61
C GLN A 431 -20.10 24.37 -8.95
N PRO A 432 -19.16 24.15 -8.02
CA PRO A 432 -19.12 22.90 -7.29
C PRO A 432 -20.29 22.79 -6.29
N LEU A 433 -20.65 21.56 -5.94
CA LEU A 433 -21.48 21.35 -4.75
C LEU A 433 -20.62 21.55 -3.51
N THR A 434 -21.11 22.33 -2.56
CA THR A 434 -20.40 22.59 -1.30
C THR A 434 -21.25 22.31 -0.08
N ALA A 435 -20.60 21.93 1.01
CA ALA A 435 -21.21 21.85 2.33
C ALA A 435 -20.18 22.24 3.40
N GLU A 436 -20.64 22.89 4.46
CA GLU A 436 -19.80 23.16 5.62
C GLU A 436 -20.06 22.14 6.72
N ILE A 437 -18.97 21.68 7.35
CA ILE A 437 -19.04 20.76 8.48
C ILE A 437 -18.17 21.28 9.62
N THR A 438 -18.42 20.79 10.82
CA THR A 438 -17.45 20.82 11.91
C THR A 438 -17.29 19.41 12.43
N THR A 439 -16.07 18.89 12.39
CA THR A 439 -15.76 17.57 12.93
C THR A 439 -16.02 17.56 14.44
N LYS A 440 -16.35 16.38 14.97
CA LYS A 440 -16.45 16.21 16.42
C LYS A 440 -15.07 16.46 17.05
N LYS A 441 -15.06 16.88 18.31
CA LYS A 441 -13.78 16.95 19.06
C LYS A 441 -13.34 15.54 19.37
N ASP A 442 -12.03 15.30 19.28
CA ASP A 442 -11.45 14.05 19.75
C ASP A 442 -11.82 13.82 21.23
N ASN A 443 -12.41 12.67 21.52
CA ASN A 443 -12.68 12.27 22.90
C ASN A 443 -11.46 11.52 23.45
N ILE A 444 -10.47 12.28 23.89
CA ILE A 444 -9.23 11.76 24.48
C ILE A 444 -9.34 11.80 26.00
N ASP A 445 -9.22 10.64 26.63
CA ASP A 445 -8.98 10.55 28.08
C ASP A 445 -7.47 10.49 28.32
N PRO A 446 -6.86 11.57 28.86
CA PRO A 446 -5.42 11.64 29.06
C PRO A 446 -4.90 10.70 30.16
N ASN A 447 -5.79 10.10 30.97
CA ASN A 447 -5.40 9.23 32.09
C ASN A 447 -5.41 7.74 31.73
N VAL A 448 -5.75 7.41 30.49
CA VAL A 448 -5.77 6.03 30.02
C VAL A 448 -4.36 5.45 30.01
N LYS A 449 -4.23 4.23 30.56
CA LYS A 449 -2.99 3.47 30.52
C LYS A 449 -2.93 2.63 29.25
N VAL A 450 -1.73 2.47 28.71
CA VAL A 450 -1.47 1.61 27.56
C VAL A 450 -1.76 0.15 27.94
N PRO A 451 -2.68 -0.55 27.25
CA PRO A 451 -2.86 -1.98 27.47
C PRO A 451 -1.59 -2.74 27.13
N LYS A 452 -1.39 -3.92 27.74
CA LYS A 452 -0.29 -4.80 27.36
C LYS A 452 -0.66 -5.58 26.09
N ALA A 453 0.27 -5.69 25.16
CA ALA A 453 0.10 -6.52 23.97
C ALA A 453 0.03 -8.00 24.38
N ASP A 454 -1.05 -8.67 23.98
CA ASP A 454 -1.42 -9.99 24.47
C ASP A 454 -1.34 -11.08 23.39
N VAL A 455 -0.78 -10.76 22.22
CA VAL A 455 -0.55 -11.67 21.09
C VAL A 455 0.93 -11.77 20.75
N PHE A 456 1.61 -10.64 20.55
CA PHE A 456 3.08 -10.54 20.54
C PHE A 456 3.55 -9.12 20.93
N ASP A 457 4.75 -9.01 21.53
CA ASP A 457 5.41 -7.75 21.92
C ASP A 457 6.93 -7.83 21.72
N VAL A 458 7.40 -7.35 20.57
CA VAL A 458 8.84 -7.25 20.24
C VAL A 458 9.25 -5.78 20.30
N ASN A 459 10.06 -5.40 21.28
CA ASN A 459 10.45 -4.00 21.53
C ASN A 459 11.96 -3.76 21.58
N PHE A 460 12.76 -4.81 21.41
CA PHE A 460 14.23 -4.79 21.36
C PHE A 460 14.93 -4.14 22.55
N LEU A 461 14.25 -3.83 23.66
CA LEU A 461 14.86 -3.07 24.77
C LEU A 461 16.08 -3.77 25.37
N ASP A 462 16.07 -5.09 25.43
CA ASP A 462 17.20 -5.91 25.92
C ASP A 462 18.29 -6.18 24.85
N GLY A 463 18.13 -5.62 23.65
CA GLY A 463 19.02 -5.81 22.51
C GLY A 463 18.78 -7.11 21.74
N THR A 464 17.69 -7.83 22.01
CA THR A 464 17.40 -9.13 21.38
C THR A 464 16.05 -9.16 20.67
N PHE A 465 15.89 -10.11 19.74
CA PHE A 465 14.61 -10.40 19.11
C PHE A 465 13.79 -11.32 20.03
N LYS A 466 12.88 -10.74 20.82
CA LYS A 466 12.14 -11.49 21.84
C LYS A 466 10.69 -11.02 21.92
N ASP A 467 9.76 -11.98 21.95
CA ASP A 467 8.36 -11.74 22.28
C ASP A 467 8.17 -11.68 23.80
N ASN A 468 7.79 -10.51 24.30
CA ASN A 468 7.51 -10.24 25.72
C ASN A 468 6.02 -10.39 26.08
N SER A 469 5.18 -10.82 25.14
CA SER A 469 3.77 -11.11 25.39
C SER A 469 3.59 -12.41 26.19
N PRO A 470 2.38 -12.68 26.70
CA PRO A 470 2.07 -13.95 27.36
C PRO A 470 2.30 -15.20 26.49
N PHE A 471 2.34 -15.07 25.16
CA PHE A 471 2.66 -16.20 24.28
C PHE A 471 4.15 -16.57 24.31
N GLY A 472 5.05 -15.60 24.55
CA GLY A 472 6.49 -15.84 24.57
C GLY A 472 6.98 -16.53 23.30
N THR A 473 6.42 -16.17 22.15
CA THR A 473 6.68 -16.80 20.86
C THR A 473 8.17 -16.71 20.52
N LYS A 474 8.78 -17.85 20.20
CA LYS A 474 10.19 -17.88 19.76
C LYS A 474 10.28 -17.43 18.30
N GLY A 475 10.67 -16.17 18.10
CA GLY A 475 11.04 -15.62 16.80
C GLY A 475 12.54 -15.65 16.54
N ASP A 476 12.92 -15.29 15.33
CA ASP A 476 14.33 -15.18 14.91
C ASP A 476 14.46 -14.14 13.78
N VAL A 477 15.70 -13.91 13.31
CA VAL A 477 16.02 -13.02 12.19
C VAL A 477 16.66 -13.80 11.03
N LYS A 478 16.42 -13.32 9.81
CA LYS A 478 17.00 -13.87 8.57
C LYS A 478 17.76 -12.77 7.84
N GLY A 479 18.88 -13.13 7.22
CA GLY A 479 19.68 -12.21 6.41
C GLY A 479 20.51 -11.23 7.25
N ASN A 480 20.77 -10.05 6.68
CA ASN A 480 21.64 -9.05 7.31
C ASN A 480 20.86 -8.13 8.24
N VAL A 481 20.47 -8.67 9.40
CA VAL A 481 19.75 -7.95 10.45
C VAL A 481 20.72 -7.65 11.60
N SER A 482 20.69 -6.42 12.10
CA SER A 482 21.38 -6.03 13.33
C SER A 482 20.39 -5.39 14.30
N ILE A 483 20.59 -5.61 15.59
CA ILE A 483 19.84 -4.95 16.66
C ILE A 483 20.84 -4.09 17.42
N GLU A 484 20.67 -2.78 17.32
CA GLU A 484 21.65 -1.81 17.81
C GLU A 484 20.95 -0.64 18.52
N TYR A 485 21.64 -0.04 19.50
CA TYR A 485 21.12 1.11 20.22
C TYR A 485 21.10 2.36 19.35
N ASP A 486 19.92 2.98 19.23
CA ASP A 486 19.71 4.25 18.55
C ASP A 486 19.64 5.39 19.58
N LYS A 487 20.64 6.28 19.56
CA LYS A 487 20.75 7.41 20.51
C LYS A 487 19.68 8.49 20.32
N ALA A 488 19.01 8.54 19.17
CA ALA A 488 17.92 9.48 18.92
C ALA A 488 16.60 8.89 19.44
N LEU A 489 16.35 7.61 19.20
CA LEU A 489 15.15 6.91 19.66
C LEU A 489 15.25 6.37 21.10
N LYS A 490 16.44 6.46 21.72
CA LYS A 490 16.72 6.02 23.10
C LYS A 490 16.30 4.57 23.37
N THR A 491 16.43 3.72 22.36
CA THR A 491 16.06 2.30 22.39
C THR A 491 16.93 1.53 21.40
N ASN A 492 17.02 0.19 21.52
CA ASN A 492 17.57 -0.59 20.42
C ASN A 492 16.54 -0.73 19.30
N VAL A 493 17.03 -0.77 18.07
CA VAL A 493 16.23 -0.91 16.86
C VAL A 493 16.77 -2.04 16.01
N MET A 494 15.88 -2.76 15.34
CA MET A 494 16.24 -3.72 14.31
C MET A 494 16.48 -2.96 12.99
N LYS A 495 17.71 -2.96 12.51
CA LYS A 495 18.11 -2.32 11.24
C LYS A 495 18.04 -3.30 10.07
N LEU A 496 17.51 -2.82 8.96
CA LEU A 496 17.23 -3.56 7.75
C LEU A 496 17.77 -2.79 6.54
N ASN A 497 18.49 -3.49 5.66
CA ASN A 497 19.18 -2.85 4.53
C ASN A 497 18.42 -2.95 3.20
N GLY A 498 17.17 -3.44 3.23
CA GLY A 498 16.35 -3.57 2.05
C GLY A 498 16.77 -4.66 1.06
N LYS A 499 17.67 -5.58 1.44
CA LYS A 499 18.03 -6.75 0.61
C LYS A 499 17.05 -7.90 0.82
N ALA A 500 16.86 -8.71 -0.22
CA ALA A 500 15.98 -9.88 -0.18
C ALA A 500 16.29 -10.78 1.02
N ASN A 501 15.25 -11.37 1.63
CA ASN A 501 15.39 -12.27 2.78
C ASN A 501 16.11 -11.67 4.01
N THR A 502 16.04 -10.34 4.18
CA THR A 502 16.53 -9.64 5.37
C THR A 502 15.37 -9.12 6.21
N PHE A 503 14.95 -9.86 7.25
CA PHE A 503 13.77 -9.56 8.07
C PHE A 503 13.77 -10.33 9.40
N GLY A 504 12.97 -9.89 10.36
CA GLY A 504 12.65 -10.65 11.57
C GLY A 504 11.35 -11.42 11.39
N TYR A 505 11.16 -12.56 12.06
CA TYR A 505 9.92 -13.34 11.96
C TYR A 505 9.47 -13.96 13.27
N LEU A 506 8.15 -14.07 13.43
CA LEU A 506 7.48 -14.75 14.53
C LEU A 506 6.53 -15.80 13.98
N PRO A 507 6.66 -17.09 14.35
CA PRO A 507 5.61 -18.07 14.09
C PRO A 507 4.25 -17.60 14.59
N PHE A 508 3.20 -17.79 13.80
CA PHE A 508 1.86 -17.33 14.14
C PHE A 508 0.91 -18.52 14.31
N SER A 509 0.66 -18.88 15.57
CA SER A 509 -0.09 -20.09 15.94
C SER A 509 -1.60 -19.95 15.66
N ALA A 510 -2.30 -21.09 15.56
CA ALA A 510 -3.76 -21.09 15.41
C ALA A 510 -4.48 -20.36 16.56
N THR A 511 -3.98 -20.47 17.80
CA THR A 511 -4.53 -19.77 18.96
C THR A 511 -4.36 -18.26 18.84
N GLN A 512 -3.20 -17.78 18.38
CA GLN A 512 -3.00 -16.35 18.13
C GLN A 512 -3.93 -15.84 17.03
N LYS A 513 -4.07 -16.60 15.92
CA LYS A 513 -4.97 -16.27 14.80
C LYS A 513 -6.43 -16.13 15.25
N GLU A 514 -6.94 -17.09 16.02
CA GLU A 514 -8.32 -17.02 16.53
C GLU A 514 -8.51 -15.81 17.46
N LYS A 515 -7.49 -15.49 18.27
CA LYS A 515 -7.54 -14.40 19.23
C LYS A 515 -7.70 -13.02 18.57
N VAL A 516 -7.24 -12.86 17.33
CA VAL A 516 -7.34 -11.60 16.56
C VAL A 516 -8.39 -11.65 15.44
N ALA A 517 -9.18 -12.72 15.36
CA ALA A 517 -10.09 -12.95 14.22
C ALA A 517 -11.24 -11.94 14.13
N ASN A 518 -11.66 -11.34 15.24
CA ASN A 518 -12.80 -10.42 15.29
C ASN A 518 -12.40 -8.96 15.56
N SER A 519 -11.22 -8.76 16.17
CA SER A 519 -10.65 -7.46 16.46
C SER A 519 -9.15 -7.56 16.61
N PHE A 520 -8.44 -6.47 16.32
CA PHE A 520 -7.01 -6.39 16.58
C PHE A 520 -6.52 -4.95 16.70
N THR A 521 -5.32 -4.79 17.23
CA THR A 521 -4.45 -3.63 16.99
C THR A 521 -3.07 -4.10 16.58
N LEU A 522 -2.56 -3.58 15.47
CA LEU A 522 -1.19 -3.77 15.00
C LEU A 522 -0.43 -2.47 15.21
N GLU A 523 0.66 -2.49 15.96
CA GLU A 523 1.43 -1.30 16.31
C GLU A 523 2.90 -1.49 15.94
N THR A 524 3.50 -0.48 15.32
CA THR A 524 4.93 -0.46 15.02
C THR A 524 5.50 0.94 15.13
N VAL A 525 6.78 1.05 15.51
CA VAL A 525 7.56 2.26 15.29
C VAL A 525 8.63 1.94 14.28
N PHE A 526 8.65 2.68 13.17
CA PHE A 526 9.56 2.40 12.07
C PHE A 526 10.00 3.67 11.35
N SER A 527 11.02 3.54 10.52
CA SER A 527 11.35 4.51 9.47
C SER A 527 11.67 3.80 8.16
N MET A 528 11.51 4.52 7.07
CA MET A 528 11.92 4.10 5.73
C MET A 528 13.08 5.00 5.30
N ASN A 529 14.20 4.44 4.85
CA ASN A 529 15.31 5.23 4.32
C ASN A 529 15.01 5.75 2.90
N GLU A 530 14.11 5.08 2.18
CA GLU A 530 13.68 5.44 0.83
C GLU A 530 12.20 5.07 0.61
N ILE A 531 11.55 5.79 -0.31
CA ILE A 531 10.18 5.51 -0.74
C ILE A 531 10.20 4.43 -1.82
N ARG A 532 9.56 3.29 -1.55
CA ARG A 532 9.42 2.16 -2.48
C ARG A 532 8.33 1.18 -2.02
N GLY A 533 8.06 0.18 -2.84
CA GLY A 533 7.30 -1.01 -2.46
C GLY A 533 8.03 -1.79 -1.37
N GLN A 534 7.51 -1.82 -0.13
CA GLN A 534 8.14 -2.55 0.97
C GLN A 534 7.18 -2.92 2.12
N GLY A 535 7.34 -4.14 2.63
CA GLY A 535 6.61 -4.67 3.78
C GLY A 535 7.24 -4.22 5.10
N ILE A 536 6.42 -3.71 6.02
CA ILE A 536 6.87 -3.12 7.28
C ILE A 536 6.65 -4.09 8.44
N LEU A 537 5.43 -4.60 8.58
CA LEU A 537 5.04 -5.57 9.61
C LEU A 537 3.80 -6.30 9.12
N GLN A 538 3.92 -7.56 8.70
CA GLN A 538 2.79 -8.25 8.05
C GLN A 538 2.86 -9.77 8.04
N ASN A 539 1.69 -10.38 7.85
CA ASN A 539 1.52 -11.83 7.60
C ASN A 539 0.68 -12.06 6.32
N THR A 540 0.91 -11.24 5.30
CA THR A 540 0.11 -11.17 4.07
C THR A 540 0.53 -12.24 3.06
N GLU A 541 -0.39 -13.09 2.64
CA GLU A 541 -0.19 -14.11 1.58
C GLU A 541 -1.58 -14.62 1.16
N SER A 542 -2.27 -13.87 0.29
CA SER A 542 -3.71 -14.08 -0.01
C SER A 542 -4.62 -14.08 1.23
N GLY A 543 -4.22 -13.35 2.28
CA GLY A 543 -4.89 -13.23 3.56
C GLY A 543 -4.09 -12.37 4.54
N GLY A 544 -4.47 -12.36 5.81
CA GLY A 544 -3.69 -11.79 6.91
C GLY A 544 -3.91 -10.31 7.15
N ILE A 545 -3.04 -9.73 7.96
CA ILE A 545 -2.99 -8.30 8.26
C ILE A 545 -1.55 -7.79 8.10
N GLY A 546 -1.40 -6.51 7.77
CA GLY A 546 -0.08 -5.97 7.53
C GLY A 546 0.00 -4.47 7.28
N PHE A 547 1.20 -3.92 7.40
CA PHE A 547 1.55 -2.61 6.87
C PHE A 547 2.51 -2.75 5.69
N GLU A 548 2.16 -2.09 4.58
CA GLU A 548 2.97 -2.06 3.36
C GLU A 548 3.04 -0.63 2.80
N SER A 549 4.21 -0.23 2.34
CA SER A 549 4.39 1.01 1.56
C SER A 549 4.29 0.70 0.08
N THR A 550 3.56 1.53 -0.67
CA THR A 550 3.58 1.54 -2.14
C THR A 550 4.83 2.24 -2.68
N GLY A 551 5.07 2.12 -4.00
CA GLY A 551 6.13 2.87 -4.70
C GLY A 551 6.02 4.40 -4.62
N SER A 552 4.88 4.92 -4.16
CA SER A 552 4.65 6.36 -3.96
C SER A 552 4.87 6.83 -2.52
N GLY A 553 5.07 5.91 -1.57
CA GLY A 553 5.20 6.23 -0.14
C GLY A 553 3.86 6.31 0.59
N TYR A 554 2.77 6.00 -0.10
CA TYR A 554 1.48 5.73 0.53
C TYR A 554 1.58 4.41 1.31
N VAL A 555 1.47 4.47 2.64
CA VAL A 555 1.57 3.33 3.55
C VAL A 555 0.18 2.90 3.98
N GLU A 556 -0.14 1.63 3.76
CA GLU A 556 -1.47 1.06 3.94
C GLU A 556 -1.48 0.00 5.04
N LEU A 557 -2.53 0.02 5.87
CA LEU A 557 -2.99 -1.14 6.62
C LEU A 557 -3.76 -2.05 5.67
N TRP A 558 -3.30 -3.28 5.51
CA TRP A 558 -4.01 -4.35 4.82
C TRP A 558 -4.65 -5.27 5.84
N ALA A 559 -5.94 -5.60 5.68
CA ALA A 559 -6.61 -6.59 6.51
C ALA A 559 -7.60 -7.42 5.68
N HIS A 560 -7.39 -8.73 5.59
CA HIS A 560 -8.28 -9.63 4.85
C HIS A 560 -9.53 -9.99 5.66
N ILE A 561 -10.58 -9.19 5.51
CA ILE A 561 -11.80 -9.24 6.33
C ILE A 561 -12.99 -9.57 5.44
N GLY A 562 -13.76 -10.60 5.81
CA GLY A 562 -14.99 -10.95 5.09
C GLY A 562 -14.78 -11.39 3.65
N GLY A 563 -13.64 -12.03 3.36
CA GLY A 563 -13.33 -12.61 2.03
C GLY A 563 -12.60 -11.68 1.06
N SER A 564 -12.22 -10.46 1.48
CA SER A 564 -11.42 -9.53 0.65
C SER A 564 -10.53 -8.65 1.52
N TYR A 565 -9.48 -8.06 0.94
CA TYR A 565 -8.70 -7.04 1.65
C TYR A 565 -9.46 -5.73 1.82
N LYS A 566 -9.41 -5.20 3.04
CA LYS A 566 -9.75 -3.81 3.37
C LYS A 566 -8.44 -3.06 3.57
N ARG A 567 -8.26 -1.96 2.81
CA ARG A 567 -7.05 -1.13 2.85
C ARG A 567 -7.37 0.30 3.28
N VAL A 568 -6.66 0.81 4.28
CA VAL A 568 -6.68 2.23 4.66
C VAL A 568 -5.24 2.68 4.83
N GLY A 569 -4.90 3.85 4.30
CA GLY A 569 -3.51 4.29 4.27
C GLY A 569 -3.34 5.79 4.48
N VAL A 570 -2.08 6.19 4.48
CA VAL A 570 -1.61 7.57 4.68
C VAL A 570 -0.30 7.76 3.94
N GLN A 571 -0.10 8.93 3.36
CA GLN A 571 1.17 9.30 2.74
C GLN A 571 2.22 9.55 3.82
N LEU A 572 3.34 8.82 3.77
CA LEU A 572 4.51 9.02 4.64
C LEU A 572 5.74 9.41 3.82
N GLU A 573 6.76 9.93 4.53
CA GLU A 573 8.01 10.40 3.95
C GLU A 573 9.17 9.48 4.35
N ALA A 574 10.19 9.41 3.49
CA ALA A 574 11.45 8.75 3.83
C ALA A 574 12.22 9.57 4.88
N ASN A 575 13.14 8.90 5.58
CA ASN A 575 14.03 9.45 6.61
C ASN A 575 13.31 10.09 7.80
N LYS A 576 12.08 9.65 8.06
CA LYS A 576 11.29 10.06 9.22
C LYS A 576 10.82 8.85 10.01
N THR A 577 10.86 8.95 11.33
CA THR A 577 10.32 7.93 12.24
C THR A 577 8.85 8.20 12.51
N TYR A 578 8.04 7.15 12.42
CA TYR A 578 6.61 7.20 12.68
C TYR A 578 6.22 6.14 13.71
N HIS A 579 5.28 6.49 14.58
CA HIS A 579 4.48 5.52 15.33
C HIS A 579 3.22 5.24 14.51
N LEU A 580 3.09 4.03 13.98
CA LEU A 580 1.98 3.62 13.13
C LEU A 580 1.15 2.56 13.85
N THR A 581 -0.16 2.80 13.93
CA THR A 581 -1.10 1.87 14.56
C THR A 581 -2.29 1.61 13.65
N GLY A 582 -2.70 0.36 13.55
CA GLY A 582 -3.81 -0.10 12.73
C GLY A 582 -4.79 -0.89 13.59
N THR A 583 -6.06 -0.51 13.62
CA THR A 583 -7.06 -1.14 14.49
C THR A 583 -8.20 -1.71 13.67
N TYR A 584 -8.76 -2.85 14.09
CA TYR A 584 -10.04 -3.35 13.63
C TYR A 584 -10.94 -3.66 14.82
N ASN A 585 -12.12 -3.04 14.89
CA ASN A 585 -13.05 -3.17 16.03
C ASN A 585 -14.28 -4.05 15.75
N GLY A 586 -14.30 -4.77 14.62
CA GLY A 586 -15.46 -5.56 14.16
C GLY A 586 -16.42 -4.81 13.22
N SER A 587 -16.28 -3.48 13.12
CA SER A 587 -17.13 -2.62 12.27
C SER A 587 -16.35 -1.63 11.41
N GLU A 588 -15.10 -1.34 11.76
CA GLU A 588 -14.23 -0.35 11.12
C GLU A 588 -12.77 -0.79 11.21
N VAL A 589 -12.03 -0.62 10.11
CA VAL A 589 -10.56 -0.58 10.13
C VAL A 589 -10.08 0.87 10.12
N ALA A 590 -9.09 1.19 10.95
CA ALA A 590 -8.54 2.53 11.08
C ALA A 590 -7.02 2.51 11.17
N ILE A 591 -6.38 3.58 10.69
CA ILE A 591 -4.94 3.79 10.79
C ILE A 591 -4.65 5.11 11.53
N TYR A 592 -3.63 5.08 12.36
CA TYR A 592 -3.20 6.17 13.22
C TYR A 592 -1.72 6.44 13.00
N VAL A 593 -1.34 7.71 12.97
CA VAL A 593 0.04 8.18 12.91
C VAL A 593 0.29 9.05 14.12
N ASP A 594 1.36 8.75 14.86
CA ASP A 594 1.81 9.52 16.02
C ASP A 594 0.67 9.79 17.02
N GLY A 595 -0.09 8.74 17.33
CA GLY A 595 -1.20 8.80 18.28
C GLY A 595 -2.53 9.33 17.74
N LYS A 596 -2.59 9.77 16.47
CA LYS A 596 -3.79 10.42 15.89
C LYS A 596 -4.41 9.57 14.79
N LYS A 597 -5.74 9.42 14.78
CA LYS A 597 -6.48 8.66 13.76
C LYS A 597 -6.49 9.44 12.43
N VAL A 598 -5.79 8.96 11.41
CA VAL A 598 -5.64 9.68 10.14
C VAL A 598 -6.50 9.12 9.01
N ASN A 599 -6.96 7.87 9.09
CA ASN A 599 -7.86 7.32 8.07
C ASN A 599 -8.67 6.15 8.64
N SER A 600 -9.86 5.90 8.09
CA SER A 600 -10.64 4.71 8.40
C SER A 600 -11.66 4.37 7.32
N GLN A 601 -12.14 3.13 7.34
CA GLN A 601 -13.28 2.71 6.52
C GLN A 601 -14.10 1.63 7.23
N PRO A 602 -15.39 1.50 6.91
CA PRO A 602 -16.22 0.39 7.38
C PRO A 602 -15.66 -0.97 6.96
N ALA A 603 -15.70 -1.94 7.86
CA ALA A 603 -15.31 -3.33 7.60
C ALA A 603 -16.12 -4.27 8.50
N GLN A 604 -16.60 -5.40 7.98
CA GLN A 604 -17.34 -6.38 8.76
C GLN A 604 -16.93 -7.80 8.37
N GLY A 605 -16.93 -8.70 9.35
CA GLY A 605 -16.58 -10.10 9.17
C GLY A 605 -15.33 -10.50 9.95
N LYS A 606 -14.90 -11.74 9.76
CA LYS A 606 -13.68 -12.27 10.40
C LYS A 606 -12.45 -11.95 9.57
N VAL A 607 -11.33 -11.74 10.25
CA VAL A 607 -9.99 -11.71 9.67
C VAL A 607 -9.59 -13.14 9.31
N TYR A 608 -9.21 -13.36 8.05
CA TYR A 608 -8.59 -14.62 7.62
C TYR A 608 -7.08 -14.48 7.70
N HIS A 609 -6.37 -15.41 8.36
CA HIS A 609 -4.91 -15.42 8.40
C HIS A 609 -4.33 -16.65 7.67
N PRO A 610 -3.40 -16.46 6.73
CA PRO A 610 -2.72 -17.55 6.03
C PRO A 610 -1.76 -18.30 6.96
N ASN A 611 -1.20 -19.40 6.46
CA ASN A 611 -0.24 -20.22 7.20
C ASN A 611 1.22 -19.81 6.97
N VAL A 612 1.51 -18.54 7.26
CA VAL A 612 2.85 -17.93 7.20
C VAL A 612 3.17 -17.25 8.54
N PRO A 613 4.45 -17.05 8.89
CA PRO A 613 4.82 -16.28 10.09
C PRO A 613 4.42 -14.80 9.95
N PHE A 614 4.42 -14.08 11.06
CA PHE A 614 4.43 -12.63 11.05
C PHE A 614 5.86 -12.15 10.76
N ALA A 615 6.05 -11.36 9.72
CA ALA A 615 7.33 -10.78 9.35
C ALA A 615 7.44 -9.32 9.81
N LEU A 616 8.60 -8.96 10.35
CA LEU A 616 9.02 -7.60 10.68
C LEU A 616 10.03 -7.18 9.61
N GLY A 617 9.61 -6.28 8.71
CA GLY A 617 10.44 -5.75 7.63
C GLY A 617 10.43 -6.53 6.32
N ALA A 618 9.41 -7.35 6.05
CA ALA A 618 9.21 -8.02 4.76
C ALA A 618 7.76 -8.52 4.60
N ASP A 619 7.42 -9.01 3.41
CA ASP A 619 6.24 -9.82 3.11
C ASP A 619 6.57 -11.33 3.12
N PRO A 620 6.00 -12.14 4.02
CA PRO A 620 6.39 -13.55 4.15
C PRO A 620 5.67 -14.45 3.13
N ASP A 621 6.44 -15.28 2.41
CA ASP A 621 5.87 -16.34 1.55
C ASP A 621 5.71 -17.68 2.28
N SER A 622 4.99 -18.61 1.65
CA SER A 622 4.78 -19.97 2.15
C SER A 622 6.06 -20.83 2.25
N ASN A 623 7.17 -20.39 1.65
CA ASN A 623 8.48 -21.04 1.73
C ASN A 623 9.37 -20.48 2.86
N GLY A 624 8.86 -19.51 3.63
CA GLY A 624 9.63 -18.84 4.69
C GLY A 624 10.65 -17.83 4.17
N ASN A 625 10.43 -17.27 2.98
CA ASN A 625 11.19 -16.14 2.46
C ASN A 625 10.45 -14.82 2.71
N GLY A 626 11.22 -13.73 2.72
CA GLY A 626 10.71 -12.37 2.85
C GLY A 626 10.86 -11.60 1.53
N GLY A 627 9.74 -11.34 0.87
CA GLY A 627 9.58 -10.45 -0.27
C GLY A 627 9.51 -8.97 0.14
N ILE A 628 9.67 -8.07 -0.83
CA ILE A 628 9.59 -6.60 -0.67
C ILE A 628 10.21 -6.08 0.65
N PRO A 629 11.49 -6.37 0.93
CA PRO A 629 12.10 -6.08 2.22
C PRO A 629 12.12 -4.58 2.56
N LEU A 630 11.99 -4.23 3.83
CA LEU A 630 12.12 -2.85 4.30
C LEU A 630 13.58 -2.38 4.25
N ASN A 631 13.81 -1.21 3.65
CA ASN A 631 15.04 -0.45 3.82
C ASN A 631 14.81 0.60 4.91
N GLY A 632 15.27 0.35 6.13
CA GLY A 632 14.91 1.19 7.28
C GLY A 632 15.20 0.51 8.62
N GLN A 633 14.44 0.90 9.64
CA GLN A 633 14.56 0.32 10.97
C GLN A 633 13.20 0.18 11.65
N ILE A 634 13.09 -0.79 12.57
CA ILE A 634 11.92 -1.04 13.40
C ILE A 634 12.34 -0.99 14.87
N ALA A 635 11.69 -0.13 15.66
CA ALA A 635 11.96 0.03 17.09
C ALA A 635 11.02 -0.80 17.97
N LEU A 636 9.82 -1.15 17.48
CA LEU A 636 8.92 -2.10 18.12
C LEU A 636 7.92 -2.66 17.12
N ALA A 637 7.37 -3.83 17.43
CA ALA A 637 6.25 -4.46 16.76
C ALA A 637 5.36 -5.16 17.80
N LYS A 638 4.09 -4.79 17.86
CA LYS A 638 3.13 -5.34 18.83
C LYS A 638 1.81 -5.71 18.16
N LEU A 639 1.17 -6.76 18.67
CA LEU A 639 -0.17 -7.18 18.29
C LEU A 639 -1.04 -7.40 19.51
N TYR A 640 -2.22 -6.80 19.46
CA TYR A 640 -3.25 -6.86 20.48
C TYR A 640 -4.47 -7.58 19.91
N SER A 641 -5.14 -8.38 20.73
CA SER A 641 -6.46 -8.92 20.41
C SER A 641 -7.57 -7.87 20.51
N LYS A 642 -7.30 -6.79 21.26
CA LYS A 642 -8.19 -5.64 21.42
C LYS A 642 -7.97 -4.61 20.32
N ALA A 643 -9.06 -4.01 19.83
CA ALA A 643 -9.01 -2.73 19.12
C ALA A 643 -8.78 -1.59 20.13
N LEU A 644 -7.59 -1.00 20.12
CA LEU A 644 -7.26 0.12 20.99
C LEU A 644 -8.12 1.34 20.62
N SER A 645 -8.63 2.02 21.64
CA SER A 645 -9.30 3.32 21.47
C SER A 645 -8.29 4.42 21.11
N SER A 646 -8.74 5.54 20.56
CA SER A 646 -7.85 6.66 20.22
C SER A 646 -7.05 7.18 21.43
N SER A 647 -7.64 7.16 22.63
CA SER A 647 -6.94 7.48 23.89
C SER A 647 -5.81 6.48 24.18
N GLU A 648 -6.03 5.19 23.99
CA GLU A 648 -5.02 4.14 24.22
C GLU A 648 -3.90 4.20 23.18
N VAL A 649 -4.22 4.49 21.91
CA VAL A 649 -3.23 4.68 20.84
C VAL A 649 -2.37 5.91 21.12
N LEU A 650 -2.98 7.03 21.54
CA LEU A 650 -2.24 8.23 21.93
C LEU A 650 -1.37 7.98 23.17
N ALA A 651 -1.86 7.23 24.15
CA ALA A 651 -1.06 6.84 25.31
C ALA A 651 0.16 6.00 24.90
N ALA A 652 0.00 5.04 23.98
CA ALA A 652 1.10 4.21 23.45
C ALA A 652 2.15 5.06 22.72
N TYR A 653 1.70 5.99 21.88
CA TYR A 653 2.58 6.97 21.23
C TYR A 653 3.34 7.81 22.25
N ASN A 654 2.64 8.34 23.26
CA ASN A 654 3.24 9.19 24.28
C ASN A 654 4.27 8.43 25.14
N GLU A 655 4.04 7.15 25.45
CA GLU A 655 5.00 6.31 26.16
C GLU A 655 6.34 6.23 25.39
N PHE A 656 6.28 6.00 24.07
CA PHE A 656 7.46 6.01 23.21
C PHE A 656 8.06 7.43 23.07
N SER A 657 7.25 8.42 22.69
CA SER A 657 7.66 9.81 22.41
C SER A 657 8.22 10.53 23.63
N ASN A 658 7.75 10.23 24.84
CA ASN A 658 8.29 10.83 26.05
C ASN A 658 9.66 10.25 26.40
N ARG A 659 9.90 8.96 26.15
CA ARG A 659 11.21 8.35 26.35
C ARG A 659 12.27 9.00 25.46
N THR A 660 11.96 9.29 24.20
CA THR A 660 12.93 9.88 23.26
C THR A 660 13.42 11.27 23.69
N LYS A 661 12.63 11.99 24.51
CA LYS A 661 12.95 13.32 25.04
C LYS A 661 13.83 13.29 26.30
N LEU A 662 14.12 12.12 26.87
CA LEU A 662 14.88 11.98 28.11
C LEU A 662 16.34 11.64 27.83
N GLU A 663 17.23 12.63 27.93
CA GLU A 663 18.68 12.43 27.72
C GLU A 663 19.32 11.46 28.71
N GLN A 664 18.74 11.32 29.91
CA GLN A 664 19.22 10.38 30.93
C GLN A 664 19.08 8.92 30.51
N VAL A 665 18.26 8.59 29.50
CA VAL A 665 18.18 7.23 28.95
C VAL A 665 19.49 6.85 28.27
N ASN A 666 20.08 7.76 27.48
CA ASN A 666 21.41 7.55 26.89
C ASN A 666 22.47 7.39 27.98
N ALA A 667 22.44 8.26 28.99
CA ALA A 667 23.40 8.21 30.09
C ALA A 667 23.30 6.90 30.90
N LEU A 668 22.09 6.41 31.14
CA LEU A 668 21.83 5.13 31.79
C LEU A 668 22.34 3.95 30.95
N TYR A 669 22.11 3.97 29.64
CA TYR A 669 22.60 2.94 28.72
C TYR A 669 24.14 2.87 28.72
N GLU A 670 24.80 4.03 28.55
CA GLU A 670 26.25 4.12 28.51
C GLU A 670 26.88 3.72 29.86
N GLU A 671 26.30 4.14 30.98
CA GLU A 671 26.80 3.76 32.31
C GLU A 671 26.58 2.28 32.60
N SER A 672 25.45 1.72 32.18
CA SER A 672 25.18 0.28 32.26
C SER A 672 26.20 -0.53 31.46
N GLY A 673 26.58 -0.05 30.27
CA GLY A 673 27.65 -0.65 29.47
C GLY A 673 28.98 -0.72 30.21
N LYS A 674 29.43 0.39 30.82
CA LYS A 674 30.66 0.42 31.63
C LYS A 674 30.57 -0.52 32.83
N VAL A 675 29.46 -0.49 33.55
CA VAL A 675 29.26 -1.33 34.74
C VAL A 675 29.23 -2.81 34.36
N LYS A 676 28.66 -3.16 33.21
CA LYS A 676 28.70 -4.53 32.70
C LYS A 676 30.13 -5.03 32.48
N GLU A 677 31.02 -4.20 31.94
CA GLU A 677 32.44 -4.53 31.79
C GLU A 677 33.12 -4.69 33.15
N VAL A 678 32.83 -3.78 34.09
CA VAL A 678 33.33 -3.87 35.47
C VAL A 678 32.87 -5.17 36.12
N LEU A 679 31.59 -5.54 36.05
CA LEU A 679 31.07 -6.77 36.64
C LEU A 679 31.62 -8.05 35.99
N ALA A 680 32.09 -7.98 34.75
CA ALA A 680 32.76 -9.09 34.08
C ALA A 680 34.24 -9.24 34.46
N GLY A 681 34.81 -8.26 35.17
CA GLY A 681 36.19 -8.28 35.65
C GLY A 681 36.43 -9.35 36.73
N THR A 682 37.69 -9.74 36.89
CA THR A 682 38.13 -10.60 38.00
C THR A 682 38.77 -9.73 39.08
N TYR A 683 38.30 -9.87 40.32
CA TYR A 683 38.75 -9.07 41.46
C TYR A 683 39.11 -9.96 42.64
N GLU A 684 40.15 -9.56 43.37
CA GLU A 684 40.40 -10.07 44.71
C GLU A 684 39.71 -9.18 45.73
N PHE A 685 39.00 -9.80 46.67
CA PHE A 685 38.25 -9.09 47.70
C PHE A 685 38.92 -9.23 49.07
N GLY A 686 38.97 -8.13 49.82
CA GLY A 686 39.55 -8.10 51.16
C GLY A 686 40.10 -6.73 51.52
N GLU A 687 40.89 -6.68 52.60
CA GLU A 687 41.43 -5.43 53.18
C GLU A 687 42.91 -5.22 52.85
N LYS A 688 43.54 -6.10 52.06
CA LYS A 688 44.96 -5.95 51.68
C LYS A 688 45.12 -5.01 50.49
N PRO A 689 46.30 -4.38 50.34
CA PRO A 689 46.65 -3.61 49.14
C PRO A 689 46.24 -4.28 47.84
N SER A 690 45.68 -3.50 46.92
CA SER A 690 45.17 -3.94 45.62
C SER A 690 43.93 -4.84 45.63
N GLN A 691 43.34 -5.14 46.79
CA GLN A 691 42.03 -5.79 46.91
C GLN A 691 40.87 -4.78 46.90
N TYR A 692 39.66 -5.24 46.59
CA TYR A 692 38.44 -4.44 46.50
C TYR A 692 37.40 -4.83 47.57
N SER A 693 36.42 -3.96 47.81
CA SER A 693 35.30 -4.27 48.72
C SER A 693 34.27 -5.20 48.07
N GLN A 694 34.07 -6.39 48.67
CA GLN A 694 33.01 -7.31 48.27
C GLN A 694 31.62 -6.67 48.42
N ALA A 695 31.41 -5.86 49.46
CA ALA A 695 30.13 -5.22 49.71
C ALA A 695 29.81 -4.18 48.61
N ALA A 696 30.80 -3.37 48.21
CA ALA A 696 30.64 -2.41 47.13
C ALA A 696 30.38 -3.11 45.78
N PHE A 697 31.04 -4.24 45.51
CA PHE A 697 30.77 -5.04 44.31
C PHE A 697 29.34 -5.60 44.29
N ASN A 698 28.85 -6.10 45.43
CA ASN A 698 27.47 -6.60 45.54
C ASN A 698 26.43 -5.49 45.34
N GLU A 699 26.70 -4.28 45.84
CA GLU A 699 25.84 -3.11 45.63
C GLU A 699 25.84 -2.67 44.16
N LEU A 700 27.02 -2.67 43.51
CA LEU A 700 27.15 -2.39 42.09
C LEU A 700 26.31 -3.38 41.25
N LYS A 701 26.40 -4.67 41.56
CA LYS A 701 25.60 -5.70 40.90
C LYS A 701 24.10 -5.45 41.08
N ARG A 702 23.64 -5.13 42.29
CA ARG A 702 22.23 -4.83 42.57
C ARG A 702 21.74 -3.61 41.80
N SER A 703 22.55 -2.55 41.79
CA SER A 703 22.23 -1.30 41.07
C SER A 703 22.18 -1.53 39.55
N TYR A 704 23.07 -2.37 39.01
CA TYR A 704 23.04 -2.78 37.61
C TYR A 704 21.79 -3.60 37.26
N ASP A 705 21.41 -4.56 38.10
CA ASP A 705 20.19 -5.35 37.91
C ASP A 705 18.93 -4.45 37.93
N ASN A 706 18.90 -3.42 38.80
CA ASN A 706 17.82 -2.41 38.81
C ASN A 706 17.84 -1.52 37.55
N ALA A 707 19.02 -1.03 37.15
CA ALA A 707 19.21 -0.25 35.93
C ALA A 707 18.72 -0.97 34.68
N LYS A 708 19.05 -2.26 34.55
CA LYS A 708 18.55 -3.12 33.49
C LYS A 708 17.02 -3.18 33.49
N LYS A 709 16.41 -3.44 34.65
CA LYS A 709 14.94 -3.52 34.79
C LYS A 709 14.23 -2.22 34.44
N VAL A 710 14.77 -1.07 34.86
CA VAL A 710 14.21 0.26 34.57
C VAL A 710 14.39 0.62 33.09
N PHE A 711 15.54 0.30 32.50
CA PHE A 711 15.79 0.54 31.09
C PHE A 711 14.87 -0.31 30.19
N GLU A 712 14.69 -1.59 30.53
CA GLU A 712 13.84 -2.56 29.82
C GLU A 712 12.33 -2.33 30.02
N ASN A 713 11.94 -1.35 30.83
CA ASN A 713 10.55 -0.93 30.98
C ASN A 713 10.31 0.38 30.22
N ILE A 714 9.61 0.30 29.08
CA ILE A 714 9.30 1.49 28.27
C ILE A 714 8.41 2.49 29.03
N ALA A 715 7.62 2.03 30.00
CA ALA A 715 6.76 2.84 30.86
C ALA A 715 7.50 3.57 31.99
N SER A 716 8.81 3.38 32.15
CA SER A 716 9.55 4.00 33.24
C SER A 716 9.54 5.53 33.13
N THR A 717 9.24 6.19 34.24
CA THR A 717 9.13 7.66 34.27
C THR A 717 10.51 8.32 34.20
N GLY A 718 10.55 9.59 33.79
CA GLY A 718 11.80 10.35 33.77
C GLY A 718 12.49 10.39 35.14
N GLU A 719 11.71 10.53 36.22
CA GLU A 719 12.23 10.49 37.60
C GLU A 719 12.88 9.14 37.93
N GLN A 720 12.23 8.02 37.58
CA GLN A 720 12.80 6.69 37.78
C GLN A 720 14.13 6.53 37.04
N ILE A 721 14.18 6.95 35.77
CA ILE A 721 15.39 6.84 34.94
C ILE A 721 16.54 7.69 35.51
N VAL A 722 16.25 8.94 35.91
CA VAL A 722 17.25 9.84 36.52
C VAL A 722 17.77 9.26 37.84
N GLN A 723 16.87 8.81 38.71
CA GLN A 723 17.25 8.22 40.00
C GLN A 723 18.13 6.99 39.80
N THR A 724 17.71 6.06 38.95
CA THR A 724 18.45 4.81 38.71
C THR A 724 19.80 5.05 38.05
N TYR A 725 19.91 6.04 37.15
CA TYR A 725 21.20 6.47 36.62
C TYR A 725 22.16 6.93 37.72
N ASN A 726 21.69 7.80 38.63
CA ASN A 726 22.52 8.33 39.71
C ASN A 726 22.94 7.23 40.70
N GLU A 727 22.03 6.32 41.04
CA GLU A 727 22.31 5.15 41.90
C GLU A 727 23.39 4.25 41.26
N LEU A 728 23.22 3.89 39.98
CA LEU A 728 24.19 3.06 39.25
C LEU A 728 25.57 3.70 39.19
N LYS A 729 25.63 4.99 38.82
CA LYS A 729 26.87 5.75 38.73
C LYS A 729 27.57 5.83 40.09
N THR A 730 26.82 6.08 41.16
CA THR A 730 27.37 6.16 42.52
C THR A 730 27.91 4.81 42.97
N ALA A 731 27.18 3.72 42.73
CA ALA A 731 27.63 2.38 43.06
C ALA A 731 28.90 2.01 42.29
N ASN A 732 28.99 2.39 41.01
CA ASN A 732 30.17 2.15 40.18
C ASN A 732 31.39 2.89 40.73
N GLN A 733 31.25 4.19 41.00
CA GLN A 733 32.31 5.00 41.60
C GLN A 733 32.76 4.45 42.95
N THR A 734 31.80 4.05 43.80
CA THR A 734 32.09 3.47 45.13
C THR A 734 32.90 2.18 45.01
N PHE A 735 32.54 1.29 44.07
CA PHE A 735 33.29 0.07 43.84
C PHE A 735 34.71 0.34 43.33
N VAL A 736 34.87 1.20 42.31
CA VAL A 736 36.18 1.55 41.75
C VAL A 736 37.09 2.18 42.81
N GLN A 737 36.54 3.03 43.66
CA GLN A 737 37.27 3.68 44.76
C GLN A 737 37.51 2.75 45.95
N SER A 738 36.88 1.58 46.01
CA SER A 738 37.08 0.62 47.10
C SER A 738 38.40 -0.14 47.03
N LYS A 739 39.20 0.06 45.98
CA LYS A 739 40.53 -0.55 45.86
C LYS A 739 41.43 -0.03 46.98
N VAL A 740 41.92 -0.93 47.83
CA VAL A 740 42.86 -0.60 48.90
C VAL A 740 44.18 -0.13 48.28
N ALA A 741 44.63 1.07 48.65
CA ALA A 741 45.85 1.66 48.12
C ALA A 741 47.09 0.82 48.48
N GLU A 742 48.09 0.80 47.60
CA GLU A 742 49.40 0.23 47.92
C GLU A 742 50.08 1.09 49.00
N GLU A 743 50.55 0.45 50.08
CA GLU A 743 51.41 1.12 51.05
C GLU A 743 52.66 1.64 50.33
N GLN A 744 52.84 2.96 50.31
CA GLN A 744 54.07 3.57 49.83
C GLN A 744 55.26 3.01 50.65
N PRO A 745 56.35 2.54 50.01
CA PRO A 745 57.51 2.09 50.76
C PRO A 745 58.06 3.25 51.60
N LYS A 746 57.99 3.12 52.93
CA LYS A 746 58.51 4.12 53.89
C LYS A 746 59.96 4.44 53.56
N THR A 747 60.28 5.73 53.45
CA THR A 747 61.65 6.23 53.28
C THR A 747 62.53 5.78 54.47
N PRO A 748 63.86 5.70 54.30
CA PRO A 748 64.77 5.35 55.41
C PRO A 748 64.55 6.19 56.67
N LYS A 749 64.19 7.48 56.53
CA LYS A 749 63.90 8.38 57.66
C LYS A 749 62.56 8.08 58.35
N GLU A 750 61.52 7.72 57.60
CA GLU A 750 60.25 7.29 58.18
C GLU A 750 60.39 5.97 58.94
N LYS A 751 61.18 5.02 58.41
CA LYS A 751 61.56 3.80 59.14
C LYS A 751 62.33 4.14 60.42
N LEU A 752 63.26 5.09 60.36
CA LEU A 752 64.03 5.52 61.53
C LEU A 752 63.16 6.18 62.59
N GLN A 753 62.18 6.99 62.20
CA GLN A 753 61.23 7.58 63.13
C GLN A 753 60.39 6.50 63.85
N VAL A 754 59.94 5.46 63.14
CA VAL A 754 59.24 4.32 63.76
C VAL A 754 60.17 3.56 64.73
N ASN A 755 61.40 3.27 64.32
CA ASN A 755 62.39 2.57 65.14
C ASN A 755 62.80 3.37 66.40
N ILE A 756 62.82 4.71 66.32
CA ILE A 756 63.02 5.59 67.47
C ILE A 756 61.90 5.41 68.51
N GLU A 757 60.65 5.40 68.08
CA GLU A 757 59.52 5.24 68.99
C GLU A 757 59.49 3.83 69.61
N SER A 758 59.80 2.79 68.83
CA SER A 758 60.01 1.43 69.34
C SER A 758 61.14 1.38 70.38
N ALA A 759 62.27 2.03 70.10
CA ALA A 759 63.40 2.10 71.02
C ALA A 759 63.03 2.81 72.34
N LYS A 760 62.29 3.92 72.29
CA LYS A 760 61.79 4.62 73.49
C LYS A 760 60.86 3.75 74.31
N ALA A 761 59.96 3.00 73.65
CA ALA A 761 59.07 2.08 74.33
C ALA A 761 59.85 0.97 75.06
N VAL A 762 60.90 0.44 74.43
CA VAL A 762 61.79 -0.57 75.02
C VAL A 762 62.57 -0.01 76.21
N VAL A 763 63.09 1.22 76.13
CA VAL A 763 63.74 1.89 77.28
C VAL A 763 62.75 2.05 78.44
N LYS A 764 61.51 2.47 78.17
CA LYS A 764 60.47 2.59 79.18
C LYS A 764 60.13 1.23 79.83
N LYS A 765 60.12 0.16 79.03
CA LYS A 765 59.92 -1.21 79.51
C LYS A 765 61.09 -1.68 80.40
N ALA A 766 62.33 -1.39 80.02
CA ALA A 766 63.52 -1.68 80.82
C ALA A 766 63.50 -0.95 82.18
N GLN A 767 63.10 0.33 82.19
CA GLN A 767 62.94 1.11 83.42
C GLN A 767 61.88 0.51 84.35
N ALA A 768 60.74 0.07 83.80
CA ALA A 768 59.70 -0.59 84.58
C ALA A 768 60.15 -1.95 85.16
N ALA A 769 61.10 -2.62 84.51
CA ALA A 769 61.70 -3.88 84.95
C ALA A 769 62.96 -3.70 85.83
N ASN A 770 63.32 -2.48 86.22
CA ASN A 770 64.54 -2.14 86.99
C ASN A 770 65.87 -2.58 86.33
N VAL A 771 65.89 -2.77 85.01
CA VAL A 771 67.11 -3.09 84.26
C VAL A 771 67.87 -1.79 83.97
N THR A 772 69.08 -1.67 84.53
CA THR A 772 69.92 -0.45 84.46
C THR A 772 71.31 -0.71 83.90
N ASP A 773 71.51 -1.85 83.24
CA ASP A 773 72.80 -2.22 82.68
C ASP A 773 73.25 -1.26 81.54
N GLY A 774 74.51 -1.40 81.12
CA GLY A 774 75.09 -0.52 80.10
C GLY A 774 74.35 -0.51 78.75
N SER A 775 73.54 -1.54 78.45
CA SER A 775 72.79 -1.61 77.19
C SER A 775 71.65 -0.59 77.13
N VAL A 776 70.94 -0.36 78.26
CA VAL A 776 69.83 0.61 78.34
C VAL A 776 70.34 2.04 78.17
N ARG A 777 71.49 2.34 78.77
CA ARG A 777 72.17 3.63 78.60
C ARG A 777 72.62 3.86 77.15
N SER A 778 73.18 2.82 76.53
CA SER A 778 73.60 2.85 75.11
C SER A 778 72.42 3.06 74.16
N LEU A 779 71.28 2.37 74.39
CA LEU A 779 70.07 2.55 73.59
C LEU A 779 69.52 3.98 73.73
N SER A 780 69.48 4.53 74.94
CA SER A 780 69.02 5.91 75.19
C SER A 780 69.88 6.96 74.47
N GLN A 781 71.19 6.76 74.43
CA GLN A 781 72.10 7.62 73.66
C GLN A 781 71.87 7.49 72.15
N LYS A 782 71.70 6.25 71.65
CA LYS A 782 71.43 5.99 70.23
C LYS A 782 70.09 6.55 69.77
N ILE A 783 69.06 6.55 70.62
CA ILE A 783 67.78 7.24 70.38
C ILE A 783 68.03 8.72 70.12
N THR A 784 68.80 9.38 70.99
CA THR A 784 69.10 10.82 70.86
C THR A 784 69.81 11.13 69.54
N VAL A 785 70.78 10.30 69.16
CA VAL A 785 71.49 10.46 67.88
C VAL A 785 70.56 10.16 66.71
N ALA A 786 69.69 9.16 66.81
CA ALA A 786 68.74 8.82 65.75
C ALA A 786 67.74 9.96 65.53
N GLU A 787 67.25 10.60 66.59
CA GLU A 787 66.37 11.78 66.50
C GLU A 787 67.06 12.96 65.81
N ALA A 788 68.36 13.16 66.06
CA ALA A 788 69.15 14.17 65.37
C ALA A 788 69.32 13.83 63.88
N VAL A 789 69.59 12.56 63.56
CA VAL A 789 69.72 12.05 62.19
C VAL A 789 68.42 12.22 61.38
N VAL A 790 67.26 12.01 62.01
CA VAL A 790 65.97 12.25 61.33
C VAL A 790 65.79 13.74 61.01
N LYS A 791 66.13 14.64 61.94
CA LYS A 791 65.97 16.10 61.80
C LYS A 791 66.96 16.75 60.83
N ASP A 792 68.12 16.13 60.58
CA ASP A 792 69.14 16.70 59.70
C ASP A 792 68.83 16.45 58.21
N VAL A 793 68.49 17.53 57.50
CA VAL A 793 68.14 17.53 56.08
C VAL A 793 69.30 17.17 55.14
N LYS A 794 70.55 17.14 55.63
CA LYS A 794 71.74 16.84 54.80
C LYS A 794 72.22 15.39 54.89
N VAL A 795 71.64 14.57 55.77
CA VAL A 795 72.05 13.16 55.94
C VAL A 795 71.57 12.31 54.77
N LYS A 796 72.48 11.51 54.20
CA LYS A 796 72.16 10.61 53.09
C LYS A 796 71.41 9.37 53.57
N ASP A 797 70.51 8.85 52.75
CA ASP A 797 69.71 7.66 53.04
C ASP A 797 70.52 6.45 53.52
N ALA A 798 71.70 6.20 52.95
CA ALA A 798 72.57 5.13 53.40
C ALA A 798 72.99 5.27 54.88
N GLN A 799 73.21 6.50 55.35
CA GLN A 799 73.57 6.78 56.75
C GLN A 799 72.36 6.64 57.67
N VAL A 800 71.18 7.05 57.21
CA VAL A 800 69.92 6.82 57.93
C VAL A 800 69.65 5.32 58.06
N GLU A 801 69.94 4.53 57.03
CA GLU A 801 69.74 3.09 57.04
C GLU A 801 70.77 2.34 57.91
N THR A 802 72.01 2.84 57.99
CA THR A 802 72.97 2.40 59.00
C THR A 802 72.46 2.70 60.41
N MET A 803 71.81 3.85 60.60
CA MET A 803 71.25 4.22 61.88
C MET A 803 70.05 3.35 62.26
N ASN A 804 69.17 3.02 61.30
CA ASN A 804 68.09 2.05 61.48
C ASN A 804 68.60 0.73 62.05
N ARG A 805 69.56 0.11 61.35
CA ARG A 805 70.16 -1.17 61.78
C ARG A 805 70.85 -1.06 63.13
N THR A 806 71.52 0.07 63.39
CA THR A 806 72.20 0.31 64.66
C THR A 806 71.20 0.40 65.82
N LEU A 807 70.06 1.05 65.59
CA LEU A 807 69.02 1.25 66.59
C LEU A 807 68.25 -0.05 66.85
N GLU A 808 67.89 -0.80 65.80
CA GLU A 808 67.29 -2.13 65.90
C GLU A 808 68.17 -3.12 66.67
N TYR A 809 69.46 -3.15 66.36
CA TYR A 809 70.40 -4.01 67.09
C TYR A 809 70.48 -3.62 68.57
N ALA A 810 70.54 -2.33 68.87
CA ALA A 810 70.56 -1.84 70.25
C ALA A 810 69.25 -2.15 71.01
N ILE A 811 68.09 -2.07 70.35
CA ILE A 811 66.82 -2.54 70.90
C ILE A 811 66.92 -4.01 71.30
N SER A 812 67.39 -4.87 70.39
CA SER A 812 67.48 -6.31 70.64
C SER A 812 68.38 -6.69 71.81
N LEU A 813 69.44 -5.89 72.07
CA LEU A 813 70.32 -6.10 73.22
C LEU A 813 69.61 -5.77 74.54
N VAL A 814 68.86 -4.67 74.58
CA VAL A 814 68.09 -4.27 75.78
C VAL A 814 66.97 -5.28 76.04
N GLU A 815 66.27 -5.73 75.01
CA GLU A 815 65.22 -6.75 75.17
C GLU A 815 65.78 -8.08 75.69
N LYS A 816 66.98 -8.48 75.24
CA LYS A 816 67.68 -9.64 75.83
C LYS A 816 68.04 -9.43 77.29
N SER A 817 68.44 -8.23 77.69
CA SER A 817 68.71 -7.90 79.10
C SER A 817 67.45 -7.83 79.95
N ILE A 818 66.31 -7.41 79.41
CA ILE A 818 65.00 -7.45 80.10
C ILE A 818 64.53 -8.88 80.34
N ASN A 819 64.89 -9.81 79.46
CA ASN A 819 64.49 -11.21 79.52
C ASN A 819 65.50 -12.12 80.27
N LYS A 820 66.57 -11.55 80.84
CA LYS A 820 67.50 -12.22 81.76
C LYS A 820 67.15 -11.86 83.20
#